data_AF-A0A935MB68-F1
#
_entry.id   AF-A0A935MB68-F1
#
_cell.length_a   1.000
_cell.length_b   1.000
_cell.length_c   1.000
_cell.angle_alpha   90.00
_cell.angle_beta   90.00
_cell.angle_gamma   90.00
#
_symmetry.space_group_name_H-M   'P 1'
#
loop_
_entity.id
_entity.type
_entity.pdbx_description
1 polymer ?
#
loop_
_entity_poly.entity_id
_entity_poly.type
_entity_poly.pdbx_seq_one_letter_code
_entity_poly.pdbx_strand_id
1 'polypeptide(L)'
;MKLISVQALRGPNIHSFNPYKLIHLRLDFSEQLEMTEHEVKQLEHTINENLILPASDQITYIFEDQSQIPSPTLDQLATLAGRIALQLQFEAGSSVKFLKILKTIYFGIYGVLFEYDQEDIGKYTAKSTAEILDHLLNKKSFNPTSALEKIKQLKALDEQDESLNLVLKEIKHRNIPVIPLFGKELLQLGYGKFQKRLNSSLSDQTNAISYLIASNRNWLTDILYEHSIPYIKNPENIDSYPSYFGILVLNHRVQKSIHYLHGIIDQNYKDDLNENTCLRLERWCQLLGLIHGEIQIVTDDINNPEAELLQINVNPQLHLYHNSVESENQFVSTFVDSLFPESEKSRIPIIAVSGTNGKTTTTRLISHIIQQSGIQTGFTTSDGVYVGGRMVEKGDTTGPGSALIVLRDPTVDFAILETARGGILRAGLAFTECDAAVLTNITSDHLGLSDVHTLDDLSKAKGLIVDAVKTNGYAILNLENEYTYQIGQKAKCHVAYFSLDPNHENFKVHIQQGGTSAFVENGFIKIFHQNTTTTLIKTEDIPLTFGGKVPFMIANALAASLTCFTQGFTAEQITNGLKSFFPSVEQTPGRLNIYDFPNFKVMVDFAHNPEGFSGIRDFLSSIDSPHKIGIITGTGDRPDESIIQLGELSAEMFDHIIIHQAKFLRGRSANAIVDLLIQGIQNFNPSCSYEFLPDHIEPLQYAIKLAKKDSFITALSDVLNNPIELIKQYQESYFELK
;
A
#
# COMPACT_ATOMS: atom_id res chain seq x y z
N MET A 1 -8.12 27.29 18.67
CA MET A 1 -7.57 26.42 17.60
C MET A 1 -7.90 24.98 17.93
N LYS A 2 -8.21 24.16 16.92
CA LYS A 2 -8.58 22.76 17.14
C LYS A 2 -7.71 21.80 16.30
N LEU A 3 -7.19 20.76 16.97
CA LEU A 3 -6.53 19.64 16.31
C LEU A 3 -7.59 18.74 15.63
N ILE A 4 -7.55 18.64 14.30
CA ILE A 4 -8.48 17.79 13.54
C ILE A 4 -7.94 16.35 13.46
N SER A 5 -6.69 16.18 13.04
CA SER A 5 -6.09 14.85 12.87
C SER A 5 -4.56 14.87 12.84
N VAL A 6 -3.96 13.75 13.27
CA VAL A 6 -2.54 13.45 13.08
C VAL A 6 -2.43 12.15 12.28
N GLN A 7 -1.80 12.20 11.11
CA GLN A 7 -1.72 11.08 10.19
C GLN A 7 -0.29 10.87 9.72
N ALA A 8 0.20 9.62 9.74
CA ALA A 8 1.52 9.27 9.23
C ALA A 8 1.44 8.70 7.81
N LEU A 9 2.18 9.29 6.88
CA LEU A 9 2.38 8.85 5.50
C LEU A 9 3.74 8.13 5.42
N ARG A 10 3.72 6.82 5.13
CA ARG A 10 4.89 5.92 5.32
C ARG A 10 5.67 5.63 4.05
N GLY A 11 5.03 5.79 2.89
CA GLY A 11 5.61 5.54 1.58
C GLY A 11 5.26 6.68 0.62
N PRO A 12 5.38 6.41 -0.70
CA PRO A 12 4.93 7.34 -1.72
C PRO A 12 3.51 7.83 -1.43
N ASN A 13 3.31 9.13 -1.48
CA ASN A 13 2.04 9.78 -1.19
C ASN A 13 1.87 11.02 -2.09
N ILE A 14 0.66 11.58 -2.12
CA ILE A 14 0.32 12.70 -3.02
C ILE A 14 1.10 13.99 -2.74
N HIS A 15 1.73 14.11 -1.56
CA HIS A 15 2.48 15.30 -1.17
C HIS A 15 4.00 15.11 -1.32
N SER A 16 4.47 13.87 -1.34
CA SER A 16 5.86 13.51 -1.59
C SER A 16 5.95 12.10 -2.17
N PHE A 17 6.46 12.00 -3.39
CA PHE A 17 6.63 10.73 -4.07
C PHE A 17 7.82 9.92 -3.53
N ASN A 18 8.96 10.59 -3.28
CA ASN A 18 10.12 10.15 -2.49
C ASN A 18 11.07 11.37 -2.41
N PRO A 19 11.77 11.68 -1.30
CA PRO A 19 12.26 10.78 -0.23
C PRO A 19 11.58 10.92 1.15
N TYR A 20 10.53 11.74 1.30
CA TYR A 20 10.08 12.17 2.63
C TYR A 20 8.95 11.30 3.18
N LYS A 21 9.17 10.73 4.37
CA LYS A 21 8.12 10.20 5.24
C LYS A 21 7.48 11.38 5.97
N LEU A 22 6.17 11.58 5.83
CA LEU A 22 5.50 12.81 6.28
C LEU A 22 4.45 12.56 7.36
N ILE A 23 4.41 13.42 8.38
CA ILE A 23 3.24 13.58 9.24
C ILE A 23 2.36 14.65 8.61
N HIS A 24 1.08 14.34 8.40
CA HIS A 24 0.04 15.29 8.02
C HIS A 24 -0.75 15.67 9.29
N LEU A 25 -0.47 16.86 9.80
CA LEU A 25 -1.13 17.48 10.95
C LEU A 25 -2.21 18.44 10.44
N ARG A 26 -3.49 18.14 10.68
CA ARG A 26 -4.60 19.03 10.28
C ARG A 26 -5.04 19.89 11.46
N LEU A 27 -5.02 21.21 11.25
CA LEU A 27 -5.37 22.22 12.25
C LEU A 27 -6.51 23.10 11.74
N ASP A 28 -7.41 23.44 12.65
CA ASP A 28 -8.51 24.38 12.44
C ASP A 28 -8.23 25.69 13.20
N PHE A 29 -8.04 26.77 12.44
CA PHE A 29 -7.81 28.13 12.91
C PHE A 29 -9.04 29.03 12.74
N SER A 30 -10.24 28.49 12.55
CA SER A 30 -11.47 29.29 12.40
C SER A 30 -11.81 30.17 13.61
N GLU A 31 -11.20 29.92 14.77
CA GLU A 31 -11.33 30.77 15.97
C GLU A 31 -10.30 31.94 15.99
N GLN A 32 -9.34 31.96 15.07
CA GLN A 32 -8.22 32.92 15.02
C GLN A 32 -8.37 33.94 13.88
N LEU A 33 -9.56 34.06 13.29
CA LEU A 33 -9.81 34.92 12.12
C LEU A 33 -9.54 36.41 12.37
N GLU A 34 -9.72 36.87 13.61
CA GLU A 34 -9.53 38.27 14.00
C GLU A 34 -8.09 38.59 14.41
N MET A 35 -7.19 37.61 14.42
CA MET A 35 -5.80 37.84 14.80
C MET A 35 -5.08 38.74 13.80
N THR A 36 -4.22 39.60 14.33
CA THR A 36 -3.35 40.49 13.57
C THR A 36 -1.99 39.84 13.32
N GLU A 37 -1.29 40.28 12.26
CA GLU A 37 0.09 39.86 12.00
C GLU A 37 1.04 40.19 13.18
N HIS A 38 0.77 41.28 13.89
CA HIS A 38 1.54 41.67 15.07
C HIS A 38 1.39 40.64 16.20
N GLU A 39 0.18 40.13 16.43
CA GLU A 39 -0.05 39.09 17.43
C GLU A 39 0.65 37.79 17.06
N VAL A 40 0.64 37.38 15.79
CA VAL A 40 1.39 36.19 15.34
C VAL A 40 2.89 36.36 15.54
N LYS A 41 3.45 37.54 15.24
CA LYS A 41 4.86 37.87 15.51
C LYS A 41 5.19 37.84 17.01
N GLN A 42 4.25 38.25 17.87
CA GLN A 42 4.42 38.12 19.32
C GLN A 42 4.48 36.65 19.74
N LEU A 43 3.62 35.79 19.20
CA LEU A 43 3.67 34.35 19.48
C LEU A 43 5.00 33.75 19.02
N GLU A 44 5.47 34.12 17.83
CA GLU A 44 6.78 33.70 17.31
C GLU A 44 7.94 34.19 18.20
N HIS A 45 7.85 35.41 18.75
CA HIS A 45 8.83 35.92 19.70
C HIS A 45 8.82 35.09 20.99
N THR A 46 7.65 34.86 21.58
CA THR A 46 7.48 34.09 22.83
C THR A 46 7.97 32.64 22.69
N ILE A 47 7.73 31.97 21.56
CA ILE A 47 8.27 30.61 21.36
C ILE A 47 9.79 30.61 21.21
N ASN A 48 10.37 31.59 20.51
CA ASN A 48 11.82 31.69 20.32
C ASN A 48 12.60 31.93 21.63
N GLU A 49 11.96 32.44 22.69
CA GLU A 49 12.58 32.54 24.02
C GLU A 49 12.90 31.16 24.63
N ASN A 50 12.16 30.12 24.24
CA ASN A 50 12.28 28.76 24.80
C ASN A 50 12.68 27.70 23.76
N LEU A 51 12.45 27.96 22.48
CA LEU A 51 12.69 27.04 21.36
C LEU A 51 13.02 27.85 20.10
N ILE A 52 14.31 27.98 19.77
CA ILE A 52 14.78 28.77 18.62
C ILE A 52 14.36 28.08 17.33
N LEU A 53 13.39 28.63 16.61
CA LEU A 53 12.84 28.02 15.41
C LEU A 53 13.83 28.04 14.23
N PRO A 54 13.79 27.05 13.32
CA PRO A 54 14.72 26.96 12.22
C PRO A 54 14.52 28.11 11.24
N ALA A 55 15.62 28.60 10.68
CA ALA A 55 15.62 29.60 9.63
C ALA A 55 15.18 28.99 8.28
N SER A 56 14.71 29.82 7.36
CA SER A 56 14.14 29.35 6.09
C SER A 56 15.16 28.63 5.19
N ASP A 57 16.45 28.93 5.32
CA ASP A 57 17.55 28.28 4.60
C ASP A 57 17.93 26.91 5.17
N GLN A 58 17.45 26.58 6.37
CA GLN A 58 17.68 25.29 7.02
C GLN A 58 16.63 24.24 6.63
N ILE A 59 15.53 24.66 5.98
CA ILE A 59 14.38 23.81 5.66
C ILE A 59 14.05 23.83 4.17
N THR A 60 13.52 22.72 3.67
CA THR A 60 12.87 22.68 2.35
C THR A 60 11.40 23.03 2.56
N TYR A 61 10.99 24.23 2.14
CA TYR A 61 9.66 24.76 2.39
C TYR A 61 8.80 24.84 1.11
N ILE A 62 7.57 24.34 1.19
CA ILE A 62 6.57 24.44 0.13
C ILE A 62 5.26 24.99 0.72
N PHE A 63 4.65 25.96 0.04
CA PHE A 63 3.30 26.43 0.35
C PHE A 63 2.37 26.14 -0.84
N GLU A 64 1.25 25.48 -0.58
CA GLU A 64 0.23 25.17 -1.58
C GLU A 64 -1.10 25.80 -1.17
N ASP A 65 -1.63 26.70 -2.01
CA ASP A 65 -2.92 27.37 -1.80
C ASP A 65 -4.01 26.75 -2.67
N GLN A 66 -4.98 26.07 -2.05
CA GLN A 66 -6.13 25.51 -2.74
C GLN A 66 -7.39 26.36 -2.61
N SER A 67 -7.51 27.23 -1.60
CA SER A 67 -8.74 28.03 -1.41
C SER A 67 -8.77 29.28 -2.28
N GLN A 68 -7.60 29.81 -2.66
CA GLN A 68 -7.45 31.10 -3.34
C GLN A 68 -8.05 32.29 -2.54
N ILE A 69 -8.39 32.09 -1.27
CA ILE A 69 -8.92 33.14 -0.37
C ILE A 69 -7.75 33.66 0.48
N PRO A 70 -7.36 34.95 0.37
CA PRO A 70 -6.24 35.49 1.16
C PRO A 70 -6.48 35.40 2.67
N SER A 71 -5.51 34.88 3.41
CA SER A 71 -5.56 34.79 4.89
C SER A 71 -4.15 34.77 5.49
N PRO A 72 -3.35 35.85 5.29
CA PRO A 72 -1.92 35.86 5.59
C PRO A 72 -1.60 35.56 7.06
N THR A 73 -2.42 36.02 7.99
CA THR A 73 -2.28 35.71 9.42
C THR A 73 -2.37 34.19 9.68
N LEU A 74 -3.35 33.52 9.07
CA LEU A 74 -3.54 32.07 9.26
C LEU A 74 -2.44 31.28 8.55
N ASP A 75 -1.99 31.76 7.39
CA ASP A 75 -0.85 31.19 6.66
C ASP A 75 0.42 31.22 7.53
N GLN A 76 0.65 32.32 8.24
CA GLN A 76 1.75 32.46 9.20
C GLN A 76 1.61 31.52 10.41
N LEU A 77 0.40 31.38 10.98
CA LEU A 77 0.14 30.44 12.09
C LEU A 77 0.40 28.98 11.69
N ALA A 78 -0.05 28.57 10.51
CA ALA A 78 0.20 27.23 9.99
C ALA A 78 1.70 26.99 9.76
N THR A 79 2.40 27.99 9.23
CA THR A 79 3.86 27.96 9.04
C THR A 79 4.60 27.85 10.38
N LEU A 80 4.16 28.61 11.39
CA LEU A 80 4.70 28.56 12.75
C LEU A 80 4.55 27.16 13.36
N ALA A 81 3.39 26.53 13.21
CA ALA A 81 3.16 25.15 13.65
C ALA A 81 4.19 24.18 13.03
N GLY A 82 4.40 24.28 11.71
CA GLY A 82 5.37 23.46 10.99
C GLY A 82 6.81 23.65 11.47
N ARG A 83 7.22 24.90 11.71
CA ARG A 83 8.56 25.22 12.23
C ARG A 83 8.78 24.73 13.65
N ILE A 84 7.76 24.81 14.52
CA ILE A 84 7.80 24.21 15.86
C ILE A 84 8.02 22.70 15.76
N ALA A 85 7.26 22.01 14.89
CA ALA A 85 7.39 20.57 14.70
C ALA A 85 8.80 20.16 14.25
N LEU A 86 9.38 20.86 13.26
CA LEU A 86 10.75 20.59 12.83
C LEU A 86 11.77 20.89 13.95
N GLN A 87 11.61 21.99 14.68
CA GLN A 87 12.58 22.35 15.73
C GLN A 87 12.61 21.34 16.87
N LEU A 88 11.45 20.83 17.30
CA LEU A 88 11.39 19.78 18.32
C LEU A 88 12.19 18.53 17.90
N GLN A 89 12.18 18.20 16.61
CA GLN A 89 12.95 17.07 16.07
C GLN A 89 14.45 17.42 15.94
N PHE A 90 14.80 18.66 15.57
CA PHE A 90 16.19 19.12 15.51
C PHE A 90 16.88 19.11 16.88
N GLU A 91 16.22 19.61 17.92
CA GLU A 91 16.73 19.58 19.30
C GLU A 91 16.90 18.15 19.83
N ALA A 92 16.17 17.19 19.27
CA ALA A 92 16.34 15.78 19.54
C ALA A 92 17.39 15.12 18.64
N GLY A 93 18.12 15.86 17.79
CA GLY A 93 19.17 15.34 16.93
C GLY A 93 18.68 14.69 15.63
N SER A 94 17.43 14.94 15.21
CA SER A 94 16.96 14.53 13.87
C SER A 94 17.51 15.46 12.78
N SER A 95 17.62 14.95 11.56
CA SER A 95 18.12 15.69 10.39
C SER A 95 17.04 16.01 9.35
N VAL A 96 15.76 15.85 9.72
CA VAL A 96 14.58 16.05 8.86
C VAL A 96 14.35 17.52 8.52
N LYS A 97 14.16 17.86 7.25
CA LYS A 97 14.18 19.27 6.80
C LYS A 97 12.96 19.69 6.01
N PHE A 98 12.10 18.75 5.60
CA PHE A 98 11.00 19.07 4.72
C PHE A 98 9.75 19.55 5.49
N LEU A 99 9.22 20.69 5.06
CA LEU A 99 7.97 21.28 5.52
C LEU A 99 7.12 21.69 4.31
N LYS A 100 5.85 21.26 4.31
CA LYS A 100 4.84 21.72 3.37
C LYS A 100 3.61 22.20 4.12
N ILE A 101 3.14 23.39 3.77
CA ILE A 101 1.87 23.94 4.26
C ILE A 101 0.84 23.83 3.14
N LEU A 102 -0.28 23.20 3.44
CA LEU A 102 -1.42 23.03 2.57
C LEU A 102 -2.59 23.85 3.10
N LYS A 103 -2.93 24.93 2.41
CA LYS A 103 -4.14 25.69 2.69
C LYS A 103 -5.31 25.03 1.97
N THR A 104 -6.21 24.43 2.73
CA THR A 104 -7.31 23.65 2.17
C THR A 104 -8.42 24.57 1.66
N ILE A 105 -9.34 24.05 0.84
CA ILE A 105 -10.50 24.83 0.39
C ILE A 105 -11.44 25.22 1.54
N TYR A 106 -11.35 24.54 2.69
CA TYR A 106 -12.14 24.83 3.87
C TYR A 106 -11.46 25.96 4.63
N PHE A 107 -12.08 27.13 4.61
CA PHE A 107 -11.53 28.33 5.21
C PHE A 107 -11.19 28.11 6.70
N GLY A 108 -9.97 28.48 7.09
CA GLY A 108 -9.44 28.26 8.44
C GLY A 108 -8.78 26.90 8.66
N ILE A 109 -8.96 25.92 7.77
CA ILE A 109 -8.38 24.58 7.91
C ILE A 109 -7.08 24.45 7.09
N TYR A 110 -6.01 24.02 7.77
CA TYR A 110 -4.69 23.85 7.18
C TYR A 110 -4.15 22.43 7.42
N GLY A 111 -3.48 21.89 6.40
CA GLY A 111 -2.59 20.74 6.52
C GLY A 111 -1.15 21.20 6.74
N VAL A 112 -0.54 20.83 7.85
CA VAL A 112 0.88 21.04 8.16
C VAL A 112 1.58 19.71 7.95
N LEU A 113 2.37 19.61 6.88
CA LEU A 113 3.08 18.39 6.51
C LEU A 113 4.56 18.53 6.82
N PHE A 114 5.09 17.70 7.70
CA PHE A 114 6.51 17.75 8.05
C PHE A 114 7.13 16.36 8.04
N GLU A 115 8.42 16.30 7.71
CA GLU A 115 9.18 15.05 7.64
C GLU A 115 9.43 14.43 9.02
N TYR A 116 9.45 13.09 9.06
CA TYR A 116 9.85 12.31 10.23
C TYR A 116 10.82 11.19 9.85
N ASP A 117 11.75 10.89 10.74
CA ASP A 117 12.64 9.72 10.67
C ASP A 117 11.93 8.48 11.23
N GLN A 118 11.34 8.62 12.42
CA GLN A 118 10.61 7.63 13.19
C GLN A 118 9.16 8.07 13.40
N GLU A 119 8.23 7.15 13.14
CA GLU A 119 6.80 7.48 13.14
C GLU A 119 6.29 7.91 14.52
N ASP A 120 6.75 7.27 15.58
CA ASP A 120 6.33 7.57 16.95
C ASP A 120 6.82 8.96 17.38
N ILE A 121 8.06 9.32 17.01
CA ILE A 121 8.59 10.68 17.18
C ILE A 121 7.75 11.69 16.40
N GLY A 122 7.47 11.43 15.11
CA GLY A 122 6.70 12.33 14.28
C GLY A 122 5.27 12.56 14.81
N LYS A 123 4.58 11.48 15.23
CA LYS A 123 3.24 11.55 15.80
C LYS A 123 3.21 12.28 17.15
N TYR A 124 4.20 12.01 18.00
CA TYR A 124 4.31 12.69 19.29
C TYR A 124 4.61 14.18 19.08
N THR A 125 5.58 14.49 18.21
CA THR A 125 5.90 15.86 17.78
C THR A 125 4.65 16.59 17.29
N ALA A 126 3.83 16.00 16.42
CA ALA A 126 2.60 16.64 15.96
C ALA A 126 1.62 16.99 17.08
N LYS A 127 1.44 16.10 18.06
CA LYS A 127 0.58 16.35 19.23
C LYS A 127 1.17 17.47 20.09
N SER A 128 2.46 17.40 20.41
CA SER A 128 3.15 18.42 21.19
C SER A 128 3.15 19.78 20.50
N THR A 129 3.31 19.84 19.18
CA THR A 129 3.19 21.07 18.38
C THR A 129 1.79 21.68 18.52
N ALA A 130 0.74 20.87 18.39
CA ALA A 130 -0.63 21.35 18.56
C ALA A 130 -0.87 21.85 20.00
N GLU A 131 -0.38 21.14 21.02
CA GLU A 131 -0.47 21.56 22.41
C GLU A 131 0.29 22.87 22.67
N ILE A 132 1.53 23.01 22.19
CA ILE A 132 2.34 24.23 22.34
C ILE A 132 1.61 25.41 21.68
N LEU A 133 1.11 25.22 20.46
CA LEU A 133 0.41 26.27 19.73
C LEU A 133 -0.90 26.66 20.42
N ASP A 134 -1.64 25.72 20.99
CA ASP A 134 -2.85 26.02 21.78
C ASP A 134 -2.51 26.81 23.06
N HIS A 135 -1.43 26.46 23.77
CA HIS A 135 -0.99 27.21 24.94
C HIS A 135 -0.57 28.64 24.56
N LEU A 136 0.19 28.80 23.47
CA LEU A 136 0.60 30.10 22.94
C LEU A 136 -0.62 30.98 22.60
N LEU A 137 -1.58 30.44 21.84
CA LEU A 137 -2.80 31.15 21.46
C LEU A 137 -3.65 31.56 22.67
N ASN A 138 -3.69 30.72 23.70
CA ASN A 138 -4.44 30.98 24.94
C ASN A 138 -3.65 31.75 26.01
N LYS A 139 -2.43 32.24 25.70
CA LYS A 139 -1.53 32.94 26.63
C LYS A 139 -1.26 32.15 27.93
N LYS A 140 -1.23 30.82 27.84
CA LYS A 140 -0.90 29.92 28.94
C LYS A 140 0.60 29.65 28.94
N SER A 141 1.18 29.36 30.11
CA SER A 141 2.56 28.90 30.18
C SER A 141 2.70 27.54 29.47
N PHE A 142 3.74 27.38 28.65
CA PHE A 142 4.14 26.11 28.06
C PHE A 142 5.60 25.84 28.41
N ASN A 143 5.98 24.56 28.47
CA ASN A 143 7.36 24.14 28.69
C ASN A 143 7.75 23.09 27.63
N PRO A 144 8.54 23.46 26.61
CA PRO A 144 8.94 22.54 25.55
C PRO A 144 9.89 21.44 26.06
N THR A 145 10.53 21.62 27.23
CA THR A 145 11.49 20.65 27.79
C THR A 145 10.87 19.27 27.98
N SER A 146 9.64 19.19 28.47
CA SER A 146 8.96 17.90 28.67
C SER A 146 8.73 17.14 27.34
N ALA A 147 8.35 17.86 26.28
CA ALA A 147 8.20 17.28 24.95
C ALA A 147 9.56 16.84 24.40
N LEU A 148 10.59 17.68 24.54
CA LEU A 148 11.95 17.38 24.10
C LEU A 148 12.55 16.17 24.83
N GLU A 149 12.40 16.08 26.15
CA GLU A 149 12.85 14.92 26.95
C GLU A 149 12.18 13.64 26.46
N LYS A 150 10.88 13.69 26.18
CA LYS A 150 10.16 12.52 25.67
C LYS A 150 10.61 12.13 24.27
N ILE A 151 10.82 13.10 23.38
CA ILE A 151 11.33 12.83 22.02
C ILE A 151 12.74 12.25 22.09
N LYS A 152 13.63 12.82 22.92
CA LYS A 152 14.99 12.30 23.15
C LYS A 152 14.97 10.89 23.73
N GLN A 153 14.05 10.60 24.66
CA GLN A 153 13.86 9.25 25.20
C GLN A 153 13.44 8.25 24.12
N LEU A 154 12.46 8.62 23.28
CA LEU A 154 12.00 7.77 22.18
C LEU A 154 13.13 7.50 21.18
N LYS A 155 13.94 8.51 20.88
CA LYS A 155 15.09 8.37 19.98
C LYS A 155 16.19 7.48 20.57
N ALA A 156 16.55 7.69 21.83
CA ALA A 156 17.59 6.94 22.51
C ALA A 156 17.29 5.44 22.62
N LEU A 157 16.01 5.05 22.67
CA LEU A 157 15.60 3.65 22.66
C LEU A 157 15.90 2.95 21.32
N ASP A 158 15.91 3.68 20.20
CA ASP A 158 16.14 3.15 18.85
C ASP A 158 17.65 3.15 18.48
N GLU A 159 18.44 4.08 19.04
CA GLU A 159 19.88 4.22 18.78
C GLU A 159 20.75 3.15 19.50
N GLN A 160 20.17 2.35 20.39
CA GLN A 160 20.92 1.34 21.17
C GLN A 160 21.53 0.22 20.31
N ASP A 161 21.08 0.04 19.07
CA ASP A 161 21.57 -1.03 18.19
C ASP A 161 22.37 -0.49 16.99
N GLU A 162 23.62 -0.11 17.25
CA GLU A 162 24.56 0.34 16.22
C GLU A 162 24.75 -0.71 15.10
N SER A 163 24.74 -1.99 15.45
CA SER A 163 24.87 -3.10 14.50
C SER A 163 23.70 -3.13 13.52
N LEU A 164 22.48 -3.01 14.03
CA LEU A 164 21.27 -2.96 13.21
C LEU A 164 21.27 -1.75 12.27
N ASN A 165 21.74 -0.58 12.75
CA ASN A 165 21.83 0.62 11.94
C ASN A 165 22.78 0.46 10.74
N LEU A 166 23.93 -0.20 10.94
CA LEU A 166 24.87 -0.54 9.86
C LEU A 166 24.19 -1.45 8.82
N VAL A 167 23.51 -2.50 9.28
CA VAL A 167 22.81 -3.44 8.40
C VAL A 167 21.67 -2.75 7.63
N LEU A 168 20.88 -1.92 8.30
CA LEU A 168 19.77 -1.17 7.68
C LEU A 168 20.26 -0.18 6.62
N LYS A 169 21.42 0.44 6.80
CA LYS A 169 22.05 1.32 5.80
C LYS A 169 22.35 0.55 4.51
N GLU A 170 22.92 -0.65 4.63
CA GLU A 170 23.22 -1.52 3.48
C GLU A 170 21.95 -2.07 2.82
N ILE A 171 20.96 -2.51 3.60
CA ILE A 171 19.64 -2.94 3.11
C ILE A 171 18.95 -1.84 2.31
N LYS A 172 19.02 -0.59 2.78
CA LYS A 172 18.48 0.58 2.07
C LYS A 172 19.25 0.84 0.78
N HIS A 173 20.58 0.73 0.79
CA HIS A 173 21.42 0.88 -0.40
C HIS A 173 21.04 -0.13 -1.49
N ARG A 174 20.69 -1.37 -1.10
CA ARG A 174 20.23 -2.43 -2.00
C ARG A 174 18.74 -2.37 -2.37
N ASN A 175 18.02 -1.33 -1.95
CA ASN A 175 16.58 -1.16 -2.17
C ASN A 175 15.76 -2.39 -1.70
N ILE A 176 16.16 -3.02 -0.59
CA ILE A 176 15.43 -4.12 0.03
C ILE A 176 14.32 -3.52 0.91
N PRO A 177 13.05 -3.94 0.75
CA PRO A 177 11.98 -3.44 1.59
C PRO A 177 12.18 -3.83 3.06
N VAL A 178 11.85 -2.91 3.97
CA VAL A 178 11.86 -3.17 5.41
C VAL A 178 10.49 -2.90 5.98
N ILE A 179 9.93 -3.88 6.70
CA ILE A 179 8.70 -3.70 7.46
C ILE A 179 8.99 -3.97 8.95
N PRO A 180 8.84 -2.98 9.84
CA PRO A 180 8.98 -3.23 11.27
C PRO A 180 7.80 -4.06 11.79
N LEU A 181 8.11 -4.97 12.71
CA LEU A 181 7.18 -5.79 13.47
C LEU A 181 7.39 -5.55 14.97
N PHE A 182 6.34 -5.76 15.77
CA PHE A 182 6.42 -5.69 17.24
C PHE A 182 7.15 -4.45 17.77
N GLY A 183 6.83 -3.25 17.26
CA GLY A 183 7.50 -2.02 17.72
C GLY A 183 8.99 -1.91 17.33
N LYS A 184 9.41 -2.58 16.24
CA LYS A 184 10.77 -2.69 15.71
C LYS A 184 11.68 -3.72 16.39
N GLU A 185 11.18 -4.47 17.37
CA GLU A 185 11.94 -5.60 17.96
C GLU A 185 12.29 -6.66 16.91
N LEU A 186 11.48 -6.80 15.86
CA LEU A 186 11.76 -7.69 14.74
C LEU A 186 11.50 -6.95 13.43
N LEU A 187 12.34 -7.20 12.45
CA LEU A 187 12.20 -6.66 11.11
C LEU A 187 11.85 -7.76 10.12
N GLN A 188 10.93 -7.44 9.21
CA GLN A 188 10.83 -8.13 7.93
C GLN A 188 11.72 -7.45 6.92
N LEU A 189 12.53 -8.23 6.23
CA LEU A 189 13.27 -7.80 5.06
C LEU A 189 12.65 -8.45 3.84
N GLY A 190 12.33 -7.71 2.79
CA GLY A 190 11.69 -8.24 1.59
C GLY A 190 10.18 -8.52 1.70
N TYR A 191 9.59 -9.02 0.62
CA TYR A 191 8.16 -9.28 0.48
C TYR A 191 7.86 -10.71 0.03
N GLY A 192 6.66 -11.19 0.40
CA GLY A 192 6.14 -12.48 -0.06
C GLY A 192 7.05 -13.64 0.36
N LYS A 193 7.20 -14.63 -0.52
CA LYS A 193 8.11 -15.78 -0.32
C LYS A 193 9.58 -15.45 -0.15
N PHE A 194 10.01 -14.26 -0.56
CA PHE A 194 11.42 -13.85 -0.49
C PHE A 194 11.77 -13.18 0.83
N GLN A 195 10.81 -12.99 1.72
CA GLN A 195 11.06 -12.29 2.96
C GLN A 195 12.00 -13.06 3.89
N LYS A 196 12.79 -12.33 4.68
CA LYS A 196 13.60 -12.83 5.80
C LYS A 196 13.23 -12.06 7.07
N ARG A 197 13.58 -12.61 8.23
CA ARG A 197 13.44 -11.94 9.54
C ARG A 197 14.79 -11.61 10.14
N LEU A 198 14.88 -10.44 10.77
CA LEU A 198 16.08 -9.95 11.43
C LEU A 198 15.73 -9.29 12.77
N ASN A 199 16.41 -9.67 13.84
CA ASN A 199 16.43 -8.99 15.13
C ASN A 199 17.90 -8.65 15.42
N SER A 200 18.26 -7.36 15.43
CA SER A 200 19.66 -6.94 15.53
C SER A 200 20.52 -7.60 14.43
N SER A 201 21.47 -8.47 14.78
CA SER A 201 22.25 -9.30 13.86
C SER A 201 21.78 -10.76 13.76
N LEU A 202 20.77 -11.15 14.55
CA LEU A 202 20.19 -12.50 14.53
C LEU A 202 19.19 -12.64 13.38
N SER A 203 19.52 -13.50 12.43
CA SER A 203 18.68 -13.82 11.26
C SER A 203 17.87 -15.11 11.42
N ASP A 204 16.76 -15.23 10.70
CA ASP A 204 15.95 -16.47 10.63
C ASP A 204 16.64 -17.68 9.99
N GLN A 205 17.81 -17.50 9.37
CA GLN A 205 18.65 -18.60 8.92
C GLN A 205 19.28 -19.36 10.10
N THR A 206 19.50 -18.69 11.24
CA THR A 206 19.99 -19.35 12.45
C THR A 206 18.87 -20.15 13.07
N ASN A 207 18.92 -21.48 12.92
CA ASN A 207 17.87 -22.34 13.44
C ASN A 207 17.84 -22.31 14.98
N ALA A 208 16.66 -22.54 15.56
CA ALA A 208 16.44 -22.47 17.00
C ALA A 208 17.27 -23.49 17.80
N ILE A 209 17.63 -24.64 17.22
CA ILE A 209 18.44 -25.66 17.89
C ILE A 209 19.89 -25.19 18.04
N SER A 210 20.48 -24.62 16.99
CA SER A 210 21.82 -24.01 17.04
C SER A 210 21.87 -22.89 18.07
N TYR A 211 20.83 -22.04 18.12
CA TYR A 211 20.71 -20.99 19.14
C TYR A 211 20.69 -21.57 20.56
N LEU A 212 19.89 -22.64 20.78
CA LEU A 212 19.81 -23.31 22.09
C LEU A 212 21.12 -24.01 22.47
N ILE A 213 21.80 -24.65 21.51
CA ILE A 213 23.13 -25.24 21.73
C ILE A 213 24.10 -24.14 22.18
N ALA A 214 24.19 -23.03 21.46
CA ALA A 214 25.09 -21.93 21.80
C ALA A 214 24.74 -21.28 23.16
N SER A 215 23.45 -21.21 23.50
CA SER A 215 22.97 -20.57 24.73
C SER A 215 22.93 -21.51 25.95
N ASN A 216 23.04 -22.83 25.74
CA ASN A 216 23.02 -23.83 26.80
C ASN A 216 24.40 -24.44 26.98
N ARG A 217 25.07 -24.02 28.06
CA ARG A 217 26.44 -24.43 28.36
C ARG A 217 26.62 -25.95 28.41
N ASN A 218 25.70 -26.72 29.00
CA ASN A 218 25.87 -28.16 29.13
C ASN A 218 25.86 -28.82 27.74
N TRP A 219 24.89 -28.45 26.90
CA TRP A 219 24.77 -29.00 25.55
C TRP A 219 25.95 -28.60 24.67
N LEU A 220 26.38 -27.34 24.78
CA LEU A 220 27.58 -26.87 24.09
C LEU A 220 28.81 -27.69 24.50
N THR A 221 29.07 -27.84 25.80
CA THR A 221 30.25 -28.57 26.28
C THR A 221 30.22 -30.05 25.91
N ASP A 222 29.05 -30.69 25.88
CA ASP A 222 28.92 -32.09 25.47
C ASP A 222 29.28 -32.27 23.99
N ILE A 223 28.75 -31.41 23.10
CA ILE A 223 29.05 -31.43 21.67
C ILE A 223 30.54 -31.15 21.41
N LEU A 224 31.11 -30.16 22.10
CA LEU A 224 32.53 -29.83 21.98
C LEU A 224 33.40 -31.02 22.42
N TYR A 225 33.04 -31.69 23.52
CA TYR A 225 33.72 -32.89 24.00
C TYR A 225 33.64 -34.04 22.99
N GLU A 226 32.45 -34.36 22.48
CA GLU A 226 32.23 -35.42 21.49
C GLU A 226 33.03 -35.20 20.20
N HIS A 227 33.21 -33.95 19.78
CA HIS A 227 33.96 -33.59 18.58
C HIS A 227 35.43 -33.24 18.82
N SER A 228 35.92 -33.41 20.05
CA SER A 228 37.31 -33.10 20.45
C SER A 228 37.72 -31.66 20.12
N ILE A 229 36.80 -30.71 20.33
CA ILE A 229 37.07 -29.28 20.21
C ILE A 229 37.60 -28.80 21.57
N PRO A 230 38.77 -28.12 21.67
CA PRO A 230 39.26 -27.54 22.91
C PRO A 230 38.32 -26.44 23.42
N TYR A 231 37.99 -26.44 24.71
CA TYR A 231 37.08 -25.46 25.30
C TYR A 231 37.36 -25.23 26.79
N ILE A 232 37.02 -24.04 27.24
CA ILE A 232 37.10 -23.67 28.65
C ILE A 232 35.98 -24.37 29.41
N LYS A 233 36.34 -25.29 30.31
CA LYS A 233 35.34 -26.04 31.13
C LYS A 233 34.59 -25.14 32.09
N ASN A 234 35.28 -24.16 32.67
CA ASN A 234 34.78 -23.21 33.66
C ASN A 234 35.13 -21.77 33.30
N PRO A 235 34.44 -21.17 32.33
CA PRO A 235 34.55 -19.74 32.11
C PRO A 235 34.03 -19.01 33.35
N GLU A 236 34.91 -18.31 34.04
CA GLU A 236 34.51 -17.16 34.85
C GLU A 236 34.16 -16.00 33.89
N ASN A 237 33.77 -14.83 34.41
CA ASN A 237 33.45 -13.67 33.57
C ASN A 237 34.50 -13.50 32.45
N ILE A 238 34.10 -13.22 31.21
CA ILE A 238 35.01 -13.10 30.06
C ILE A 238 36.17 -12.13 30.32
N ASP A 239 35.91 -11.08 31.11
CA ASP A 239 36.88 -10.07 31.52
C ASP A 239 38.00 -10.61 32.44
N SER A 240 37.84 -11.84 32.96
CA SER A 240 38.85 -12.53 33.77
C SER A 240 40.04 -13.04 32.94
N TYR A 241 39.89 -13.14 31.62
CA TYR A 241 40.93 -13.60 30.72
C TYR A 241 41.76 -12.40 30.21
N PRO A 242 43.10 -12.43 30.38
CA PRO A 242 43.95 -11.29 30.02
C PRO A 242 44.03 -11.04 28.51
N SER A 243 43.86 -12.10 27.71
CA SER A 243 43.80 -12.03 26.24
C SER A 243 42.78 -13.03 25.70
N TYR A 244 41.90 -12.57 24.82
CA TYR A 244 40.98 -13.41 24.05
C TYR A 244 40.67 -12.77 22.68
N PHE A 245 40.20 -13.57 21.73
CA PHE A 245 39.83 -13.14 20.39
C PHE A 245 38.35 -13.39 20.12
N GLY A 246 37.68 -12.41 19.52
CA GLY A 246 36.36 -12.58 18.90
C GLY A 246 36.52 -12.81 17.40
N ILE A 247 35.95 -13.88 16.87
CA ILE A 247 36.00 -14.25 15.47
C ILE A 247 34.59 -14.21 14.88
N LEU A 248 34.35 -13.24 14.01
CA LEU A 248 33.11 -13.12 13.26
C LEU A 248 33.06 -14.18 12.16
N VAL A 249 31.98 -14.96 12.16
CA VAL A 249 31.69 -15.98 11.15
C VAL A 249 30.39 -15.64 10.45
N LEU A 250 30.46 -15.56 9.12
CA LEU A 250 29.30 -15.38 8.25
C LEU A 250 29.20 -16.52 7.24
N ASN A 251 28.04 -17.15 7.11
CA ASN A 251 27.79 -18.32 6.26
C ASN A 251 28.85 -19.42 6.45
N HIS A 252 29.11 -19.77 7.71
CA HIS A 252 30.15 -20.72 8.14
C HIS A 252 31.60 -20.35 7.79
N ARG A 253 31.87 -19.15 7.26
CA ARG A 253 33.21 -18.69 6.90
C ARG A 253 33.72 -17.61 7.82
N VAL A 254 34.98 -17.73 8.23
CA VAL A 254 35.63 -16.71 9.04
C VAL A 254 35.78 -15.44 8.21
N GLN A 255 35.28 -14.33 8.73
CA GLN A 255 35.31 -13.04 8.05
C GLN A 255 36.37 -12.11 8.64
N LYS A 256 36.36 -12.00 9.96
CA LYS A 256 37.20 -11.04 10.67
C LYS A 256 37.44 -11.46 12.10
N SER A 257 38.57 -11.06 12.66
CA SER A 257 38.86 -11.19 14.09
C SER A 257 39.11 -9.84 14.78
N ILE A 258 38.83 -9.80 16.08
CA ILE A 258 39.17 -8.71 16.99
C ILE A 258 39.90 -9.28 18.21
N HIS A 259 40.87 -8.55 18.73
CA HIS A 259 41.68 -8.94 19.88
C HIS A 259 41.27 -8.09 21.10
N TYR A 260 41.09 -8.75 22.24
CA TYR A 260 40.79 -8.11 23.51
C TYR A 260 41.94 -8.32 24.48
N LEU A 261 42.43 -7.22 25.07
CA LEU A 261 43.40 -7.21 26.17
C LEU A 261 42.72 -6.66 27.42
N HIS A 262 42.59 -7.49 28.45
CA HIS A 262 41.89 -7.16 29.70
C HIS A 262 40.47 -6.58 29.46
N GLY A 263 39.73 -7.19 28.53
CA GLY A 263 38.37 -6.77 28.16
C GLY A 263 38.30 -5.53 27.25
N ILE A 264 39.43 -4.94 26.86
CA ILE A 264 39.49 -3.76 25.98
C ILE A 264 39.97 -4.19 24.59
N ILE A 265 39.33 -3.70 23.53
CA ILE A 265 39.74 -3.96 22.14
C ILE A 265 41.14 -3.38 21.89
N ASP A 266 42.06 -4.23 21.43
CA ASP A 266 43.39 -3.84 20.98
C ASP A 266 43.31 -3.14 19.61
N GLN A 267 43.40 -1.82 19.62
CA GLN A 267 43.33 -0.98 18.42
C GLN A 267 44.53 -1.15 17.47
N ASN A 268 45.62 -1.78 17.91
CA ASN A 268 46.80 -2.02 17.07
C ASN A 268 46.78 -3.40 16.40
N TYR A 269 45.80 -4.24 16.75
CA TYR A 269 45.68 -5.57 16.20
C TYR A 269 45.35 -5.53 14.69
N LYS A 270 46.00 -6.41 13.94
CA LYS A 270 45.68 -6.66 12.53
C LYS A 270 45.29 -8.12 12.40
N ASP A 271 44.26 -8.36 11.61
CA ASP A 271 43.77 -9.70 11.35
C ASP A 271 44.82 -10.50 10.54
N ASP A 272 45.43 -11.50 11.18
CA ASP A 272 46.51 -12.33 10.61
C ASP A 272 46.23 -13.83 10.81
N LEU A 273 44.99 -14.22 10.50
CA LEU A 273 44.53 -15.61 10.53
C LEU A 273 45.12 -16.41 9.36
N ASN A 274 45.80 -17.53 9.67
CA ASN A 274 46.26 -18.46 8.64
C ASN A 274 45.14 -19.43 8.18
N GLU A 275 45.34 -20.06 7.02
CA GLU A 275 44.36 -20.95 6.40
C GLU A 275 43.95 -22.13 7.30
N ASN A 276 44.89 -22.71 8.05
CA ASN A 276 44.60 -23.82 8.97
C ASN A 276 43.70 -23.38 10.12
N THR A 277 43.92 -22.19 10.67
CA THR A 277 43.10 -21.60 11.72
C THR A 277 41.69 -21.35 11.21
N CYS A 278 41.55 -20.76 10.02
CA CYS A 278 40.25 -20.56 9.38
C CYS A 278 39.50 -21.89 9.22
N LEU A 279 40.11 -22.89 8.55
CA LEU A 279 39.47 -24.20 8.33
C LEU A 279 39.02 -24.88 9.64
N ARG A 280 39.81 -24.75 10.71
CA ARG A 280 39.46 -25.28 12.03
C ARG A 280 38.24 -24.58 12.61
N LEU A 281 38.20 -23.25 12.62
CA LEU A 281 37.10 -22.46 13.17
C LEU A 281 35.82 -22.60 12.34
N GLU A 282 35.93 -22.64 11.02
CA GLU A 282 34.82 -22.90 10.11
C GLU A 282 34.22 -24.30 10.36
N ARG A 283 35.06 -25.31 10.58
CA ARG A 283 34.61 -26.65 10.99
C ARG A 283 33.85 -26.60 12.31
N TRP A 284 34.30 -25.84 13.31
CA TRP A 284 33.58 -25.70 14.58
C TRP A 284 32.18 -25.13 14.32
N CYS A 285 32.07 -24.06 13.52
CA CYS A 285 30.77 -23.49 13.15
C CYS A 285 29.83 -24.48 12.48
N GLN A 286 30.34 -25.30 11.55
CA GLN A 286 29.54 -26.32 10.87
C GLN A 286 29.03 -27.39 11.85
N LEU A 287 29.87 -27.86 12.77
CA LEU A 287 29.48 -28.84 13.79
C LEU A 287 28.41 -28.31 14.75
N LEU A 288 28.49 -27.01 15.05
CA LEU A 288 27.56 -26.32 15.94
C LEU A 288 26.30 -25.82 15.21
N GLY A 289 26.24 -25.96 13.88
CA GLY A 289 25.17 -25.42 13.05
C GLY A 289 25.07 -23.89 13.10
N LEU A 290 26.18 -23.20 13.40
CA LEU A 290 26.26 -21.75 13.49
C LEU A 290 26.47 -21.15 12.09
N ILE A 291 25.44 -20.51 11.55
CA ILE A 291 25.50 -19.86 10.23
C ILE A 291 26.13 -18.47 10.35
N HIS A 292 25.56 -17.64 11.22
CA HIS A 292 26.05 -16.31 11.58
C HIS A 292 26.33 -16.26 13.07
N GLY A 293 27.47 -15.72 13.46
CA GLY A 293 27.81 -15.56 14.86
C GLY A 293 29.24 -15.13 15.09
N GLU A 294 29.63 -15.13 16.35
CA GLU A 294 30.97 -14.86 16.83
C GLU A 294 31.43 -16.04 17.69
N ILE A 295 32.60 -16.60 17.37
CA ILE A 295 33.31 -17.52 18.24
C ILE A 295 34.30 -16.70 19.06
N GLN A 296 34.30 -16.89 20.38
CA GLN A 296 35.34 -16.32 21.23
C GLN A 296 36.29 -17.41 21.70
N ILE A 297 37.59 -17.18 21.53
CA ILE A 297 38.66 -18.11 21.92
C ILE A 297 39.65 -17.45 22.87
N VAL A 298 40.16 -18.20 23.84
CA VAL A 298 41.24 -17.77 24.74
C VAL A 298 42.56 -18.31 24.20
N THR A 299 43.51 -17.42 23.90
CA THR A 299 44.88 -17.74 23.46
C THR A 299 45.69 -16.44 23.41
N ASP A 300 47.01 -16.53 23.54
CA ASP A 300 47.93 -15.40 23.30
C ASP A 300 48.25 -15.20 21.81
N ASP A 301 48.02 -16.22 20.99
CA ASP A 301 48.19 -16.21 19.53
C ASP A 301 46.96 -16.85 18.87
N ILE A 302 46.25 -16.09 18.04
CA ILE A 302 45.03 -16.52 17.34
C ILE A 302 45.27 -17.77 16.47
N ASN A 303 46.51 -17.98 16.01
CA ASN A 303 46.89 -19.13 15.19
C ASN A 303 47.31 -20.37 16.00
N ASN A 304 47.25 -20.31 17.33
CA ASN A 304 47.58 -21.43 18.20
C ASN A 304 46.60 -22.61 17.98
N PRO A 305 47.07 -23.82 17.59
CA PRO A 305 46.23 -25.00 17.42
C PRO A 305 45.57 -25.48 18.72
N GLU A 306 46.06 -25.05 19.88
CA GLU A 306 45.52 -25.39 21.21
C GLU A 306 44.56 -24.32 21.76
N ALA A 307 44.23 -23.28 20.98
CA ALA A 307 43.27 -22.27 21.40
C ALA A 307 41.93 -22.89 21.85
N GLU A 308 41.42 -22.43 22.98
CA GLU A 308 40.23 -22.99 23.61
C GLU A 308 39.01 -22.10 23.35
N LEU A 309 37.89 -22.71 22.95
CA LEU A 309 36.62 -22.02 22.82
C LEU A 309 36.13 -21.55 24.20
N LEU A 310 35.83 -20.26 24.30
CA LEU A 310 35.27 -19.62 25.49
C LEU A 310 33.74 -19.59 25.45
N GLN A 311 33.19 -18.97 24.41
CA GLN A 311 31.75 -18.87 24.18
C GLN A 311 31.41 -18.68 22.70
N ILE A 312 30.12 -18.81 22.39
CA ILE A 312 29.55 -18.51 21.08
C ILE A 312 28.48 -17.45 21.26
N ASN A 313 28.58 -16.39 20.48
CA ASN A 313 27.56 -15.35 20.41
C ASN A 313 26.83 -15.43 19.06
N VAL A 314 25.54 -15.77 19.10
CA VAL A 314 24.66 -15.88 17.92
C VAL A 314 24.05 -14.55 17.48
N ASN A 315 24.26 -13.48 18.25
CA ASN A 315 23.89 -12.10 17.92
C ASN A 315 25.11 -11.18 18.08
N PRO A 316 26.13 -11.33 17.23
CA PRO A 316 27.39 -10.59 17.34
C PRO A 316 27.20 -9.08 17.22
N GLN A 317 27.98 -8.33 17.99
CA GLN A 317 28.00 -6.87 17.92
C GLN A 317 28.79 -6.40 16.69
N LEU A 318 28.17 -6.45 15.51
CA LEU A 318 28.77 -6.13 14.21
C LEU A 318 29.53 -4.79 14.18
N HIS A 319 29.08 -3.78 14.94
CA HIS A 319 29.75 -2.47 15.01
C HIS A 319 31.18 -2.55 15.58
N LEU A 320 31.49 -3.50 16.48
CA LEU A 320 32.85 -3.70 17.00
C LEU A 320 33.83 -4.15 15.91
N TYR A 321 33.36 -4.96 14.96
CA TYR A 321 34.13 -5.41 13.80
C TYR A 321 34.25 -4.33 12.71
N HIS A 322 33.29 -3.40 12.68
CA HIS A 322 33.32 -2.23 11.79
C HIS A 322 34.44 -1.26 12.15
N ASN A 323 34.57 -0.94 13.44
CA ASN A 323 35.41 0.17 13.89
C ASN A 323 36.92 -0.16 13.99
N SER A 324 37.33 -1.39 13.66
CA SER A 324 38.70 -1.87 13.92
C SER A 324 39.75 -1.59 12.84
N VAL A 325 39.43 -1.25 11.56
CA VAL A 325 40.42 -0.87 10.51
C VAL A 325 39.77 -0.04 9.37
N GLU A 326 40.55 0.80 8.68
CA GLU A 326 40.22 1.79 7.61
C GLU A 326 39.38 1.35 6.39
N SER A 327 39.10 0.06 6.16
CA SER A 327 38.30 -0.37 4.99
C SER A 327 36.80 -0.46 5.32
N GLU A 328 36.06 0.56 4.93
CA GLU A 328 34.60 0.65 5.11
C GLU A 328 33.84 -0.52 4.42
N ASN A 329 32.83 -1.06 5.11
CA ASN A 329 31.64 -1.78 4.58
C ASN A 329 31.71 -3.26 4.08
N GLN A 330 32.88 -3.92 3.93
CA GLN A 330 32.89 -5.23 3.22
C GLN A 330 32.15 -6.38 3.94
N PHE A 331 32.23 -6.49 5.27
CA PHE A 331 31.56 -7.59 5.99
C PHE A 331 30.07 -7.33 6.24
N VAL A 332 29.63 -6.07 6.38
CA VAL A 332 28.19 -5.74 6.46
C VAL A 332 27.52 -6.09 5.14
N SER A 333 28.17 -5.76 4.00
CA SER A 333 27.77 -6.27 2.69
C SER A 333 27.68 -7.79 2.71
N THR A 334 28.72 -8.47 3.19
CA THR A 334 28.76 -9.95 3.25
C THR A 334 27.63 -10.54 4.13
N PHE A 335 27.27 -9.87 5.23
CA PHE A 335 26.12 -10.27 6.06
C PHE A 335 24.81 -10.09 5.30
N VAL A 336 24.64 -8.99 4.58
CA VAL A 336 23.43 -8.80 3.76
C VAL A 336 23.42 -9.76 2.56
N ASP A 337 24.58 -10.09 1.99
CA ASP A 337 24.74 -11.11 0.93
C ASP A 337 24.37 -12.50 1.41
N SER A 338 24.60 -12.85 2.67
CA SER A 338 24.18 -14.14 3.19
C SER A 338 22.67 -14.22 3.41
N LEU A 339 22.01 -13.11 3.73
CA LEU A 339 20.55 -13.02 3.82
C LEU A 339 19.89 -13.00 2.43
N PHE A 340 20.48 -12.25 1.50
CA PHE A 340 20.03 -12.05 0.13
C PHE A 340 21.23 -12.14 -0.82
N PRO A 341 21.59 -13.36 -1.26
CA PRO A 341 22.62 -13.55 -2.28
C PRO A 341 22.27 -12.74 -3.54
N GLU A 342 23.25 -12.29 -4.31
CA GLU A 342 23.01 -11.43 -5.49
C GLU A 342 21.99 -12.02 -6.50
N SER A 343 21.85 -13.34 -6.54
CA SER A 343 20.87 -14.05 -7.38
C SER A 343 19.46 -14.13 -6.79
N GLU A 344 19.28 -13.94 -5.49
CA GLU A 344 18.00 -14.07 -4.80
C GLU A 344 17.25 -12.74 -4.83
N LYS A 345 15.96 -12.80 -5.18
CA LYS A 345 15.11 -11.62 -5.17
C LYS A 345 14.75 -11.28 -3.72
N SER A 346 14.61 -10.00 -3.41
CA SER A 346 14.01 -9.54 -2.14
C SER A 346 12.54 -9.14 -2.28
N ARG A 347 12.02 -9.12 -3.51
CA ARG A 347 10.67 -8.63 -3.85
C ARG A 347 9.97 -9.63 -4.75
N ILE A 348 8.74 -9.96 -4.40
CA ILE A 348 7.78 -10.54 -5.35
C ILE A 348 7.34 -9.47 -6.36
N PRO A 349 6.90 -9.85 -7.57
CA PRO A 349 6.29 -8.91 -8.49
C PRO A 349 5.03 -8.27 -7.90
N ILE A 350 4.85 -6.97 -8.14
CA ILE A 350 3.69 -6.21 -7.67
C ILE A 350 3.00 -5.55 -8.87
N ILE A 351 1.71 -5.81 -9.03
CA ILE A 351 0.82 -5.04 -9.88
C ILE A 351 -0.06 -4.16 -9.00
N ALA A 352 -0.03 -2.84 -9.21
CA ALA A 352 -0.96 -1.91 -8.57
C ALA A 352 -2.14 -1.61 -9.50
N VAL A 353 -3.37 -1.66 -9.00
CA VAL A 353 -4.57 -1.37 -9.82
C VAL A 353 -5.36 -0.23 -9.19
N SER A 354 -5.59 0.86 -9.94
CA SER A 354 -6.45 1.96 -9.52
C SER A 354 -7.35 2.45 -10.66
N GLY A 355 -8.25 3.35 -10.32
CA GLY A 355 -9.29 3.88 -11.22
C GLY A 355 -10.59 4.19 -10.49
N THR A 356 -11.52 4.86 -11.17
CA THR A 356 -12.86 5.10 -10.60
C THR A 356 -13.67 3.80 -10.63
N ASN A 357 -13.86 3.22 -11.81
CA ASN A 357 -14.59 1.97 -12.02
C ASN A 357 -13.69 0.86 -12.59
N GLY A 358 -14.09 -0.41 -12.42
CA GLY A 358 -13.41 -1.57 -13.04
C GLY A 358 -12.18 -2.13 -12.30
N LYS A 359 -11.74 -1.49 -11.19
CA LYS A 359 -10.60 -1.94 -10.38
C LYS A 359 -10.71 -3.40 -9.94
N THR A 360 -11.77 -3.73 -9.20
CA THR A 360 -11.98 -5.06 -8.61
C THR A 360 -12.05 -6.15 -9.67
N THR A 361 -12.81 -5.91 -10.75
CA THR A 361 -12.90 -6.86 -11.86
C THR A 361 -11.54 -7.08 -12.52
N THR A 362 -10.79 -6.01 -12.77
CA THR A 362 -9.46 -6.09 -13.39
C THR A 362 -8.46 -6.82 -12.48
N THR A 363 -8.42 -6.49 -11.18
CA THR A 363 -7.57 -7.16 -10.18
C THR A 363 -7.86 -8.66 -10.13
N ARG A 364 -9.14 -9.05 -10.07
CA ARG A 364 -9.56 -10.46 -10.01
C ARG A 364 -9.24 -11.20 -11.30
N LEU A 365 -9.43 -10.56 -12.45
CA LEU A 365 -9.12 -11.16 -13.75
C LEU A 365 -7.61 -11.37 -13.94
N ILE A 366 -6.78 -10.39 -13.58
CA ILE A 366 -5.31 -10.53 -13.58
C ILE A 366 -4.91 -11.68 -12.65
N SER A 367 -5.41 -11.68 -11.42
CA SER A 367 -5.11 -12.74 -10.45
C SER A 367 -5.49 -14.12 -10.98
N HIS A 368 -6.68 -14.26 -11.59
CA HIS A 368 -7.15 -15.51 -12.18
C HIS A 368 -6.24 -16.00 -13.31
N ILE A 369 -5.86 -15.13 -14.26
CA ILE A 369 -4.93 -15.49 -15.35
C ILE A 369 -3.60 -16.01 -14.78
N ILE A 370 -3.05 -15.33 -13.78
CA ILE A 370 -1.78 -15.70 -13.15
C ILE A 370 -1.90 -17.02 -12.39
N GLN A 371 -2.98 -17.22 -11.63
CA GLN A 371 -3.24 -18.44 -10.87
C GLN A 371 -3.38 -19.67 -11.77
N GLN A 372 -4.00 -19.54 -12.95
CA GLN A 372 -4.08 -20.63 -13.93
C GLN A 372 -2.70 -21.10 -14.41
N SER A 373 -1.65 -20.31 -14.19
CA SER A 373 -0.26 -20.66 -14.49
C SER A 373 0.48 -21.34 -13.32
N GLY A 374 -0.23 -21.70 -12.23
CA GLY A 374 0.33 -22.38 -11.07
C GLY A 374 1.08 -21.46 -10.09
N ILE A 375 0.93 -20.14 -10.24
CA ILE A 375 1.59 -19.13 -9.38
C ILE A 375 0.66 -18.76 -8.23
N GLN A 376 1.18 -18.74 -7.00
CA GLN A 376 0.40 -18.39 -5.83
C GLN A 376 0.26 -16.88 -5.71
N THR A 377 -0.89 -16.34 -6.10
CA THR A 377 -1.15 -14.90 -5.98
C THR A 377 -1.69 -14.51 -4.60
N GLY A 378 -1.39 -13.28 -4.19
CA GLY A 378 -2.11 -12.58 -3.14
C GLY A 378 -2.64 -11.27 -3.69
N PHE A 379 -3.89 -10.93 -3.39
CA PHE A 379 -4.50 -9.73 -3.96
C PHE A 379 -5.51 -9.07 -3.02
N THR A 380 -5.66 -7.75 -3.18
CA THR A 380 -6.62 -6.94 -2.43
C THR A 380 -7.76 -6.49 -3.33
N THR A 381 -8.96 -6.37 -2.78
CA THR A 381 -10.15 -5.92 -3.51
C THR A 381 -11.06 -5.06 -2.63
N SER A 382 -12.13 -4.52 -3.23
CA SER A 382 -13.17 -3.80 -2.49
C SER A 382 -13.91 -4.68 -1.45
N ASP A 383 -13.86 -6.01 -1.56
CA ASP A 383 -14.59 -6.93 -0.67
C ASP A 383 -13.71 -7.79 0.25
N GLY A 384 -12.41 -7.92 -0.04
CA GLY A 384 -11.49 -8.63 0.84
C GLY A 384 -10.07 -8.80 0.33
N VAL A 385 -9.22 -9.32 1.23
CA VAL A 385 -7.87 -9.79 0.93
C VAL A 385 -7.93 -11.28 0.62
N TYR A 386 -7.23 -11.68 -0.44
CA TYR A 386 -7.19 -13.06 -0.90
C TYR A 386 -5.74 -13.54 -1.01
N VAL A 387 -5.49 -14.78 -0.60
CA VAL A 387 -4.20 -15.48 -0.75
C VAL A 387 -4.47 -16.87 -1.28
N GLY A 388 -3.80 -17.25 -2.38
CA GLY A 388 -3.97 -18.57 -3.00
C GLY A 388 -5.42 -18.88 -3.39
N GLY A 389 -6.18 -17.86 -3.81
CA GLY A 389 -7.59 -17.98 -4.21
C GLY A 389 -8.58 -18.05 -3.04
N ARG A 390 -8.15 -17.91 -1.79
CA ARG A 390 -9.03 -17.92 -0.61
C ARG A 390 -9.09 -16.54 0.04
N MET A 391 -10.28 -16.09 0.42
CA MET A 391 -10.45 -14.88 1.20
C MET A 391 -9.88 -15.11 2.62
N VAL A 392 -8.90 -14.30 3.02
CA VAL A 392 -8.29 -14.34 4.36
C VAL A 392 -8.81 -13.23 5.26
N GLU A 393 -9.29 -12.13 4.67
CA GLU A 393 -9.92 -11.01 5.38
C GLU A 393 -11.06 -10.44 4.55
N LYS A 394 -12.21 -10.19 5.18
CA LYS A 394 -13.39 -9.58 4.56
C LYS A 394 -13.47 -8.09 4.93
N GLY A 395 -13.74 -7.23 3.95
CA GLY A 395 -13.96 -5.79 4.17
C GLY A 395 -13.51 -4.93 3.00
N ASP A 396 -13.58 -3.60 3.15
CA ASP A 396 -12.95 -2.67 2.20
C ASP A 396 -11.43 -2.70 2.40
N THR A 397 -10.76 -3.49 1.56
CA THR A 397 -9.33 -3.81 1.71
C THR A 397 -8.47 -3.11 0.66
N THR A 398 -8.90 -1.95 0.17
CA THR A 398 -8.24 -1.22 -0.93
C THR A 398 -7.16 -0.22 -0.47
N GLY A 399 -6.65 -0.40 0.75
CA GLY A 399 -5.66 0.48 1.39
C GLY A 399 -4.34 -0.23 1.74
N PRO A 400 -3.33 0.54 2.17
CA PRO A 400 -1.99 0.01 2.40
C PRO A 400 -1.91 -1.01 3.53
N GLY A 401 -2.78 -0.93 4.54
CA GLY A 401 -2.84 -1.94 5.61
C GLY A 401 -3.13 -3.35 5.05
N SER A 402 -4.12 -3.44 4.16
CA SER A 402 -4.49 -4.70 3.50
C SER A 402 -3.44 -5.17 2.49
N ALA A 403 -2.82 -4.24 1.77
CA ALA A 403 -1.70 -4.57 0.90
C ALA A 403 -0.52 -5.16 1.71
N LEU A 404 -0.25 -4.67 2.92
CA LEU A 404 0.76 -5.23 3.79
C LEU A 404 0.43 -6.66 4.26
N ILE A 405 -0.85 -7.05 4.36
CA ILE A 405 -1.23 -8.44 4.64
C ILE A 405 -0.69 -9.36 3.53
N VAL A 406 -0.90 -8.98 2.27
CA VAL A 406 -0.38 -9.71 1.10
C VAL A 406 1.15 -9.70 1.08
N LEU A 407 1.77 -8.54 1.25
CA LEU A 407 3.24 -8.40 1.17
C LEU A 407 3.99 -9.08 2.33
N ARG A 408 3.32 -9.33 3.46
CA ARG A 408 3.86 -10.05 4.62
C ARG A 408 3.63 -11.56 4.55
N ASP A 409 2.82 -12.05 3.63
CA ASP A 409 2.50 -13.48 3.54
C ASP A 409 3.60 -14.25 2.80
N PRO A 410 4.32 -15.18 3.45
CA PRO A 410 5.44 -15.91 2.85
C PRO A 410 5.00 -16.91 1.77
N THR A 411 3.71 -17.16 1.62
CA THR A 411 3.19 -18.08 0.60
C THR A 411 2.88 -17.38 -0.72
N VAL A 412 2.94 -16.05 -0.76
CA VAL A 412 2.63 -15.28 -1.98
C VAL A 412 3.86 -15.19 -2.89
N ASP A 413 3.68 -15.55 -4.15
CA ASP A 413 4.65 -15.42 -5.23
C ASP A 413 4.50 -14.12 -6.03
N PHE A 414 3.28 -13.58 -6.10
CA PHE A 414 2.91 -12.47 -6.96
C PHE A 414 1.76 -11.66 -6.32
N ALA A 415 1.92 -10.34 -6.18
CA ALA A 415 0.93 -9.46 -5.56
C ALA A 415 0.14 -8.64 -6.60
N ILE A 416 -1.19 -8.58 -6.45
CA ILE A 416 -2.07 -7.70 -7.24
C ILE A 416 -2.87 -6.81 -6.28
N LEU A 417 -2.52 -5.54 -6.20
CA LEU A 417 -2.97 -4.65 -5.14
C LEU A 417 -3.97 -3.62 -5.69
N GLU A 418 -5.26 -3.85 -5.45
CA GLU A 418 -6.27 -2.82 -5.65
C GLU A 418 -6.01 -1.67 -4.67
N THR A 419 -5.74 -0.49 -5.23
CA THR A 419 -5.33 0.70 -4.48
C THR A 419 -6.33 1.81 -4.74
N ALA A 420 -7.26 2.02 -3.81
CA ALA A 420 -8.26 3.07 -3.94
C ALA A 420 -7.72 4.43 -3.47
N ARG A 421 -8.38 5.48 -3.97
CA ARG A 421 -8.10 6.87 -3.60
C ARG A 421 -8.08 7.07 -2.08
N GLY A 422 -9.06 6.52 -1.37
CA GLY A 422 -9.14 6.64 0.09
C GLY A 422 -7.93 6.04 0.81
N GLY A 423 -7.40 4.90 0.35
CA GLY A 423 -6.18 4.29 0.88
C GLY A 423 -4.95 5.18 0.66
N ILE A 424 -4.79 5.68 -0.56
CA ILE A 424 -3.68 6.58 -0.95
C ILE A 424 -3.66 7.84 -0.09
N LEU A 425 -4.81 8.51 0.07
CA LEU A 425 -4.87 9.75 0.86
C LEU A 425 -4.66 9.51 2.35
N ARG A 426 -5.08 8.36 2.89
CA ARG A 426 -4.99 8.04 4.32
C ARG A 426 -3.60 7.57 4.77
N ALA A 427 -2.79 6.98 3.89
CA ALA A 427 -1.52 6.40 4.33
C ALA A 427 -0.44 6.30 3.23
N GLY A 428 -0.73 6.73 2.01
CA GLY A 428 0.13 6.51 0.86
C GLY A 428 0.06 5.07 0.34
N LEU A 429 1.11 4.65 -0.36
CA LEU A 429 1.26 3.27 -0.85
C LEU A 429 1.94 2.38 0.19
N ALA A 430 1.64 1.08 0.15
CA ALA A 430 2.29 0.06 1.00
C ALA A 430 3.67 -0.39 0.48
N PHE A 431 3.99 -0.01 -0.75
CA PHE A 431 5.21 -0.36 -1.44
C PHE A 431 5.87 0.90 -2.00
N THR A 432 7.19 0.86 -2.14
CA THR A 432 7.96 1.96 -2.74
C THR A 432 7.93 1.91 -4.26
N GLU A 433 7.92 0.70 -4.82
CA GLU A 433 7.97 0.44 -6.25
C GLU A 433 7.12 -0.78 -6.61
N CYS A 434 6.56 -0.78 -7.82
CA CYS A 434 5.83 -1.89 -8.42
C CYS A 434 6.30 -2.16 -9.85
N ASP A 435 6.04 -3.37 -10.34
CA ASP A 435 6.46 -3.83 -11.67
C ASP A 435 5.48 -3.38 -12.76
N ALA A 436 4.21 -3.22 -12.38
CA ALA A 436 3.20 -2.64 -13.24
C ALA A 436 2.15 -1.83 -12.45
N ALA A 437 1.63 -0.77 -13.07
CA ALA A 437 0.47 -0.04 -12.57
C ALA A 437 -0.62 0.00 -13.63
N VAL A 438 -1.86 -0.30 -13.24
CA VAL A 438 -3.04 -0.27 -14.11
C VAL A 438 -3.95 0.88 -13.68
N LEU A 439 -4.21 1.81 -14.59
CA LEU A 439 -5.25 2.83 -14.41
C LEU A 439 -6.39 2.61 -15.39
N THR A 440 -7.53 2.19 -14.87
CA THR A 440 -8.69 1.83 -15.71
C THR A 440 -9.41 3.06 -16.27
N ASN A 441 -9.63 4.08 -15.45
CA ASN A 441 -10.27 5.36 -15.80
C ASN A 441 -10.22 6.33 -14.62
N ILE A 442 -10.38 7.62 -14.92
CA ILE A 442 -10.57 8.68 -13.92
C ILE A 442 -11.81 9.48 -14.33
N THR A 443 -12.88 9.27 -13.59
CA THR A 443 -14.18 9.94 -13.79
C THR A 443 -14.71 10.49 -12.47
N SER A 444 -15.73 11.34 -12.55
CA SER A 444 -16.31 12.00 -11.38
C SER A 444 -16.89 10.97 -10.43
N ASP A 445 -16.25 10.87 -9.28
CA ASP A 445 -16.68 10.09 -8.15
C ASP A 445 -15.96 10.69 -6.95
N HIS A 446 -16.57 10.65 -5.78
CA HIS A 446 -15.84 10.94 -4.55
C HIS A 446 -15.27 12.38 -4.42
N LEU A 447 -15.68 13.32 -5.28
CA LEU A 447 -15.30 14.74 -5.25
C LEU A 447 -15.93 15.43 -4.03
N GLY A 448 -15.22 16.40 -3.44
CA GLY A 448 -15.62 17.10 -2.22
C GLY A 448 -15.06 16.49 -0.93
N LEU A 449 -14.43 15.32 -0.99
CA LEU A 449 -14.01 14.56 0.19
C LEU A 449 -12.49 14.52 0.32
N SER A 450 -11.97 14.63 1.54
CA SER A 450 -10.55 14.44 1.87
C SER A 450 -9.61 15.23 0.94
N ASP A 451 -9.91 16.51 0.72
CA ASP A 451 -9.13 17.45 -0.10
C ASP A 451 -9.04 17.09 -1.60
N VAL A 452 -9.96 16.26 -2.11
CA VAL A 452 -10.09 15.98 -3.56
C VAL A 452 -11.38 16.64 -4.04
N HIS A 453 -11.24 17.72 -4.81
CA HIS A 453 -12.36 18.56 -5.25
C HIS A 453 -12.55 18.55 -6.75
N THR A 454 -11.47 18.34 -7.49
CA THR A 454 -11.46 18.30 -8.95
C THR A 454 -11.05 16.93 -9.47
N LEU A 455 -11.32 16.68 -10.75
CA LEU A 455 -10.79 15.51 -11.45
C LEU A 455 -9.25 15.56 -11.55
N ASP A 456 -8.65 16.75 -11.59
CA ASP A 456 -7.20 16.90 -11.53
C ASP A 456 -6.62 16.43 -10.19
N ASP A 457 -7.28 16.73 -9.06
CA ASP A 457 -6.87 16.23 -7.74
C ASP A 457 -7.01 14.70 -7.68
N LEU A 458 -8.10 14.17 -8.24
CA LEU A 458 -8.31 12.73 -8.34
C LEU A 458 -7.25 12.07 -9.23
N SER A 459 -6.85 12.75 -10.30
CA SER A 459 -5.79 12.35 -11.23
C SER A 459 -4.44 12.28 -10.54
N LYS A 460 -4.06 13.31 -9.77
CA LYS A 460 -2.83 13.29 -8.95
C LYS A 460 -2.85 12.14 -7.94
N ALA A 461 -3.98 11.93 -7.26
CA ALA A 461 -4.11 10.88 -6.25
C ALA A 461 -3.95 9.49 -6.87
N LYS A 462 -4.67 9.19 -7.96
CA LYS A 462 -4.59 7.88 -8.62
C LYS A 462 -3.30 7.69 -9.40
N GLY A 463 -2.76 8.76 -10.00
CA GLY A 463 -1.49 8.75 -10.74
C GLY A 463 -0.28 8.33 -9.90
N LEU A 464 -0.37 8.43 -8.57
CA LEU A 464 0.68 8.00 -7.65
C LEU A 464 1.13 6.54 -7.87
N ILE A 465 0.22 5.63 -8.26
CA ILE A 465 0.63 4.25 -8.54
C ILE A 465 1.50 4.14 -9.81
N VAL A 466 1.32 5.04 -10.78
CA VAL A 466 2.11 5.10 -12.01
C VAL A 466 3.50 5.66 -11.72
N ASP A 467 3.57 6.69 -10.86
CA ASP A 467 4.86 7.21 -10.41
C ASP A 467 5.68 6.12 -9.71
N ALA A 468 5.01 5.22 -8.96
CA ALA A 468 5.61 4.08 -8.26
C ALA A 468 6.03 2.91 -9.17
N VAL A 469 5.89 3.01 -10.49
CA VAL A 469 6.36 1.96 -11.41
C VAL A 469 7.87 2.07 -11.57
N LYS A 470 8.56 0.93 -11.51
CA LYS A 470 10.00 0.86 -11.83
C LYS A 470 10.28 1.45 -13.21
N THR A 471 11.46 2.01 -13.43
CA THR A 471 11.83 2.60 -14.72
C THR A 471 11.73 1.61 -15.90
N ASN A 472 12.00 0.32 -15.65
CA ASN A 472 11.83 -0.77 -16.62
C ASN A 472 10.48 -1.52 -16.50
N GLY A 473 9.57 -1.06 -15.63
CA GLY A 473 8.21 -1.57 -15.48
C GLY A 473 7.24 -0.90 -16.45
N TYR A 474 5.94 -1.24 -16.33
CA TYR A 474 4.90 -0.75 -17.24
C TYR A 474 3.77 0.01 -16.54
N ALA A 475 3.39 1.16 -17.09
CA ALA A 475 2.10 1.80 -16.84
C ALA A 475 1.09 1.35 -17.90
N ILE A 476 0.06 0.62 -17.48
CA ILE A 476 -1.04 0.12 -18.30
C ILE A 476 -2.22 1.08 -18.17
N LEU A 477 -2.49 1.86 -19.21
CA LEU A 477 -3.37 3.02 -19.14
C LEU A 477 -4.48 2.93 -20.18
N ASN A 478 -5.68 3.37 -19.81
CA ASN A 478 -6.76 3.56 -20.77
C ASN A 478 -6.44 4.75 -21.68
N LEU A 479 -6.41 4.56 -22.99
CA LEU A 479 -6.13 5.65 -23.92
C LEU A 479 -7.31 6.59 -24.11
N GLU A 480 -8.54 6.08 -23.96
CA GLU A 480 -9.78 6.81 -24.20
C GLU A 480 -10.16 7.74 -23.05
N ASN A 481 -9.52 7.60 -21.88
CA ASN A 481 -9.67 8.52 -20.77
C ASN A 481 -8.55 9.56 -20.80
N GLU A 482 -8.91 10.84 -20.91
CA GLU A 482 -7.95 11.93 -21.08
C GLU A 482 -6.93 12.01 -19.93
N TYR A 483 -7.38 11.86 -18.69
CA TYR A 483 -6.48 11.93 -17.52
C TYR A 483 -5.47 10.79 -17.50
N THR A 484 -5.87 9.56 -17.82
CA THR A 484 -4.92 8.44 -17.90
C THR A 484 -3.94 8.61 -19.05
N TYR A 485 -4.37 9.15 -20.20
CA TYR A 485 -3.48 9.51 -21.29
C TYR A 485 -2.47 10.59 -20.89
N GLN A 486 -2.91 11.66 -20.21
CA GLN A 486 -2.03 12.72 -19.71
C GLN A 486 -1.02 12.22 -18.65
N ILE A 487 -1.44 11.31 -17.76
CA ILE A 487 -0.53 10.65 -16.81
C ILE A 487 0.55 9.87 -17.57
N GLY A 488 0.16 9.12 -18.62
CA GLY A 488 1.10 8.37 -19.45
C GLY A 488 2.15 9.24 -20.13
N GLN A 489 1.78 10.43 -20.61
CA GLN A 489 2.74 11.37 -21.20
C GLN A 489 3.82 11.86 -20.23
N LYS A 490 3.54 11.84 -18.91
CA LYS A 490 4.46 12.29 -17.85
C LYS A 490 5.17 11.12 -17.16
N ALA A 491 4.79 9.88 -17.48
CA ALA A 491 5.32 8.69 -16.84
C ALA A 491 6.81 8.50 -17.16
N LYS A 492 7.57 8.02 -16.16
CA LYS A 492 9.02 7.76 -16.28
C LYS A 492 9.34 6.30 -16.63
N CYS A 493 8.33 5.44 -16.66
CA CYS A 493 8.41 4.02 -16.99
C CYS A 493 7.91 3.77 -18.42
N HIS A 494 7.89 2.50 -18.86
CA HIS A 494 7.30 2.16 -20.15
C HIS A 494 5.77 2.35 -20.11
N VAL A 495 5.22 2.97 -21.14
CA VAL A 495 3.77 3.19 -21.25
C VAL A 495 3.16 2.19 -22.22
N ALA A 496 2.14 1.48 -21.76
CA ALA A 496 1.33 0.58 -22.57
C ALA A 496 -0.15 1.02 -22.52
N TYR A 497 -0.74 1.26 -23.67
CA TYR A 497 -2.12 1.73 -23.76
C TYR A 497 -3.08 0.61 -24.13
N PHE A 498 -4.28 0.62 -23.55
CA PHE A 498 -5.40 -0.16 -24.06
C PHE A 498 -6.52 0.74 -24.59
N SER A 499 -7.22 0.27 -25.62
CA SER A 499 -8.31 1.01 -26.27
C SER A 499 -9.35 0.07 -26.89
N LEU A 500 -10.61 0.46 -26.85
CA LEU A 500 -11.69 -0.20 -27.57
C LEU A 500 -11.70 0.20 -29.06
N ASP A 501 -11.27 1.43 -29.38
CA ASP A 501 -11.21 1.96 -30.74
C ASP A 501 -9.77 2.05 -31.30
N PRO A 502 -9.33 1.11 -32.15
CA PRO A 502 -8.00 1.19 -32.79
C PRO A 502 -7.89 2.35 -33.80
N ASN A 503 -8.99 3.05 -34.11
CA ASN A 503 -8.97 4.20 -35.00
C ASN A 503 -8.66 5.52 -34.31
N HIS A 504 -8.67 5.55 -32.98
CA HIS A 504 -8.37 6.74 -32.19
C HIS A 504 -7.01 7.34 -32.60
N GLU A 505 -6.94 8.67 -32.78
CA GLU A 505 -5.74 9.34 -33.31
C GLU A 505 -4.51 9.09 -32.44
N ASN A 506 -4.62 9.32 -31.12
CA ASN A 506 -3.55 9.03 -30.16
C ASN A 506 -3.12 7.56 -30.19
N PHE A 507 -4.06 6.63 -30.42
CA PHE A 507 -3.73 5.20 -30.51
C PHE A 507 -2.87 4.89 -31.74
N LYS A 508 -3.25 5.43 -32.91
CA LYS A 508 -2.47 5.29 -34.14
C LYS A 508 -1.06 5.86 -33.98
N VAL A 509 -0.93 7.04 -33.36
CA VAL A 509 0.38 7.67 -33.09
C VAL A 509 1.24 6.77 -32.20
N HIS A 510 0.68 6.24 -31.11
CA HIS A 510 1.42 5.37 -30.18
C HIS A 510 1.88 4.06 -30.84
N ILE A 511 1.00 3.40 -31.62
CA ILE A 511 1.36 2.20 -32.40
C ILE A 511 2.46 2.49 -33.42
N GLN A 512 2.36 3.60 -34.16
CA GLN A 512 3.38 4.00 -35.14
C GLN A 512 4.76 4.22 -34.50
N GLN A 513 4.79 4.63 -33.24
CA GLN A 513 6.03 4.78 -32.45
C GLN A 513 6.53 3.45 -31.86
N GLY A 514 5.90 2.31 -32.17
CA GLY A 514 6.24 1.00 -31.62
C GLY A 514 5.75 0.79 -30.19
N GLY A 515 4.85 1.66 -29.71
CA GLY A 515 4.32 1.62 -28.35
C GLY A 515 3.50 0.37 -28.08
N THR A 516 3.75 -0.29 -26.95
CA THR A 516 3.03 -1.52 -26.57
C THR A 516 1.55 -1.22 -26.34
N SER A 517 0.64 -2.06 -26.82
CA SER A 517 -0.79 -1.80 -26.72
C SER A 517 -1.68 -3.04 -26.77
N ALA A 518 -2.88 -2.94 -26.20
CA ALA A 518 -3.96 -3.90 -26.41
C ALA A 518 -5.21 -3.21 -27.00
N PHE A 519 -5.86 -3.84 -27.95
CA PHE A 519 -7.01 -3.23 -28.64
C PHE A 519 -7.99 -4.27 -29.18
N VAL A 520 -9.19 -3.81 -29.51
CA VAL A 520 -10.19 -4.63 -30.22
C VAL A 520 -10.11 -4.34 -31.71
N GLU A 521 -9.92 -5.38 -32.52
CA GLU A 521 -10.01 -5.28 -33.98
C GLU A 521 -10.78 -6.47 -34.54
N ASN A 522 -11.82 -6.19 -35.34
CA ASN A 522 -12.72 -7.21 -35.91
C ASN A 522 -13.30 -8.17 -34.86
N GLY A 523 -13.60 -7.66 -33.66
CA GLY A 523 -14.12 -8.45 -32.54
C GLY A 523 -13.06 -9.27 -31.79
N PHE A 524 -11.79 -9.19 -32.14
CA PHE A 524 -10.70 -9.85 -31.43
C PHE A 524 -9.95 -8.90 -30.51
N ILE A 525 -9.64 -9.35 -29.31
CA ILE A 525 -8.59 -8.75 -28.48
C ILE A 525 -7.24 -9.09 -29.10
N LYS A 526 -6.45 -8.05 -29.39
CA LYS A 526 -5.10 -8.14 -29.94
C LYS A 526 -4.13 -7.35 -29.07
N ILE A 527 -2.87 -7.79 -29.06
CA ILE A 527 -1.76 -7.10 -28.42
C ILE A 527 -0.72 -6.77 -29.48
N PHE A 528 -0.31 -5.50 -29.55
CA PHE A 528 0.83 -5.07 -30.33
C PHE A 528 2.03 -4.83 -29.41
N HIS A 529 3.15 -5.49 -29.67
CA HIS A 529 4.38 -5.36 -28.92
C HIS A 529 5.57 -5.65 -29.83
N GLN A 530 6.63 -4.84 -29.74
CA GLN A 530 7.85 -5.00 -30.56
C GLN A 530 7.55 -5.19 -32.05
N ASN A 531 6.69 -4.33 -32.61
CA ASN A 531 6.24 -4.37 -34.03
C ASN A 531 5.54 -5.66 -34.47
N THR A 532 5.07 -6.47 -33.52
CA THR A 532 4.34 -7.71 -33.79
C THR A 532 2.96 -7.65 -33.16
N THR A 533 1.93 -8.07 -33.92
CA THR A 533 0.56 -8.17 -33.43
C THR A 533 0.24 -9.63 -33.09
N THR A 534 -0.09 -9.89 -31.83
CA THR A 534 -0.56 -11.18 -31.34
C THR A 534 -2.07 -11.12 -31.15
N THR A 535 -2.79 -12.08 -31.72
CA THR A 535 -4.25 -12.21 -31.52
C THR A 535 -4.50 -13.16 -30.35
N LEU A 536 -5.34 -12.76 -29.39
CA LEU A 536 -5.66 -13.56 -28.21
C LEU A 536 -6.96 -14.35 -28.39
N ILE A 537 -8.08 -13.64 -28.35
CA ILE A 537 -9.42 -14.24 -28.30
C ILE A 537 -10.45 -13.26 -28.85
N LYS A 538 -11.56 -13.78 -29.37
CA LYS A 538 -12.72 -12.95 -29.66
C LYS A 538 -13.38 -12.46 -28.38
N THR A 539 -13.90 -11.24 -28.41
CA THR A 539 -14.66 -10.68 -27.29
C THR A 539 -15.89 -11.52 -26.96
N GLU A 540 -16.54 -12.13 -27.96
CA GLU A 540 -17.72 -12.99 -27.79
C GLU A 540 -17.43 -14.28 -26.99
N ASP A 541 -16.19 -14.78 -27.03
CA ASP A 541 -15.77 -16.00 -26.35
C ASP A 541 -15.30 -15.73 -24.91
N ILE A 542 -15.29 -14.47 -24.47
CA ILE A 542 -14.97 -14.08 -23.09
C ILE A 542 -16.28 -13.99 -22.30
N PRO A 543 -16.54 -14.88 -21.32
CA PRO A 543 -17.82 -14.87 -20.62
C PRO A 543 -18.16 -13.53 -19.95
N LEU A 544 -17.15 -12.83 -19.44
CA LEU A 544 -17.27 -11.52 -18.79
C LEU A 544 -17.87 -10.42 -19.68
N THR A 545 -17.77 -10.52 -21.01
CA THR A 545 -18.20 -9.47 -21.94
C THR A 545 -19.66 -9.62 -22.39
N PHE A 546 -20.34 -10.68 -21.96
CA PHE A 546 -21.70 -11.04 -22.38
C PHE A 546 -21.87 -11.07 -23.91
N GLY A 547 -21.03 -11.85 -24.59
CA GLY A 547 -21.06 -11.97 -26.05
C GLY A 547 -20.53 -10.72 -26.76
N GLY A 548 -19.56 -10.03 -26.15
CA GLY A 548 -18.98 -8.80 -26.70
C GLY A 548 -19.87 -7.55 -26.60
N LYS A 549 -20.96 -7.61 -25.82
CA LYS A 549 -21.97 -6.54 -25.72
C LYS A 549 -21.69 -5.52 -24.62
N VAL A 550 -20.71 -5.78 -23.75
CA VAL A 550 -20.43 -4.93 -22.58
C VAL A 550 -19.06 -4.25 -22.73
N PRO A 551 -18.99 -3.00 -23.25
CA PRO A 551 -17.72 -2.34 -23.57
C PRO A 551 -16.79 -2.17 -22.37
N PHE A 552 -17.30 -1.78 -21.21
CA PHE A 552 -16.47 -1.60 -20.02
C PHE A 552 -15.87 -2.91 -19.48
N MET A 553 -16.53 -4.05 -19.71
CA MET A 553 -15.97 -5.37 -19.40
C MET A 553 -14.90 -5.78 -20.41
N ILE A 554 -15.07 -5.42 -21.69
CA ILE A 554 -14.01 -5.58 -22.70
C ILE A 554 -12.79 -4.73 -22.34
N ALA A 555 -13.00 -3.49 -21.88
CA ALA A 555 -11.91 -2.62 -21.42
C ALA A 555 -11.15 -3.23 -20.23
N ASN A 556 -11.86 -3.79 -19.24
CA ASN A 556 -11.22 -4.52 -18.13
C ASN A 556 -10.44 -5.74 -18.62
N ALA A 557 -10.95 -6.48 -19.61
CA ALA A 557 -10.26 -7.61 -20.22
C ALA A 557 -9.01 -7.19 -21.00
N LEU A 558 -9.07 -6.08 -21.73
CA LEU A 558 -7.91 -5.48 -22.41
C LEU A 558 -6.83 -5.08 -21.41
N ALA A 559 -7.21 -4.38 -20.33
CA ALA A 559 -6.30 -3.98 -19.28
C ALA A 559 -5.60 -5.20 -18.65
N ALA A 560 -6.38 -6.21 -18.23
CA ALA A 560 -5.83 -7.43 -17.64
C ALA A 560 -4.92 -8.20 -18.60
N SER A 561 -5.31 -8.31 -19.88
CA SER A 561 -4.52 -8.99 -20.91
C SER A 561 -3.19 -8.29 -21.14
N LEU A 562 -3.21 -6.96 -21.28
CA LEU A 562 -2.03 -6.14 -21.50
C LEU A 562 -1.09 -6.20 -20.29
N THR A 563 -1.63 -6.15 -19.07
CA THR A 563 -0.84 -6.30 -17.86
C THR A 563 -0.18 -7.67 -17.80
N CYS A 564 -0.92 -8.77 -17.99
CA CYS A 564 -0.32 -10.11 -17.94
C CYS A 564 0.74 -10.29 -19.05
N PHE A 565 0.49 -9.78 -20.25
CA PHE A 565 1.45 -9.85 -21.35
C PHE A 565 2.75 -9.11 -21.03
N THR A 566 2.69 -7.89 -20.49
CA THR A 566 3.90 -7.11 -20.11
C THR A 566 4.65 -7.73 -18.94
N GLN A 567 3.99 -8.55 -18.12
CA GLN A 567 4.62 -9.34 -17.05
C GLN A 567 5.15 -10.70 -17.54
N GLY A 568 5.11 -10.98 -18.84
CA GLY A 568 5.72 -12.16 -19.46
C GLY A 568 4.82 -13.39 -19.56
N PHE A 569 3.51 -13.27 -19.29
CA PHE A 569 2.56 -14.36 -19.51
C PHE A 569 2.28 -14.52 -21.01
N THR A 570 2.23 -15.78 -21.46
CA THR A 570 2.03 -16.10 -22.88
C THR A 570 0.60 -15.80 -23.34
N ALA A 571 0.42 -15.59 -24.65
CA ALA A 571 -0.88 -15.40 -25.26
C ALA A 571 -1.86 -16.55 -24.96
N GLU A 572 -1.35 -17.78 -24.87
CA GLU A 572 -2.14 -18.97 -24.52
C GLU A 572 -2.64 -18.91 -23.06
N GLN A 573 -1.75 -18.61 -22.11
CA GLN A 573 -2.12 -18.47 -20.70
C GLN A 573 -3.18 -17.37 -20.50
N ILE A 574 -2.99 -16.22 -21.16
CA ILE A 574 -3.95 -15.10 -21.10
C ILE A 574 -5.29 -15.53 -21.69
N THR A 575 -5.28 -16.16 -22.87
CA THR A 575 -6.50 -16.63 -23.55
C THR A 575 -7.27 -17.64 -22.69
N ASN A 576 -6.59 -18.60 -22.09
CA ASN A 576 -7.22 -19.61 -21.23
C ASN A 576 -7.77 -18.99 -19.94
N GLY A 577 -7.07 -18.02 -19.35
CA GLY A 577 -7.57 -17.27 -18.21
C GLY A 577 -8.82 -16.45 -18.54
N LEU A 578 -8.86 -15.76 -19.69
CA LEU A 578 -10.04 -15.02 -20.16
C LEU A 578 -11.26 -15.93 -20.39
N LYS A 579 -11.06 -17.13 -20.97
CA LYS A 579 -12.14 -18.11 -21.23
C LYS A 579 -12.76 -18.70 -19.98
N SER A 580 -11.98 -18.81 -18.90
CA SER A 580 -12.39 -19.48 -17.65
C SER A 580 -12.84 -18.51 -16.56
N PHE A 581 -12.95 -17.22 -16.87
CA PHE A 581 -13.41 -16.19 -15.95
C PHE A 581 -14.84 -15.76 -16.26
N PHE A 582 -15.76 -16.13 -15.39
CA PHE A 582 -17.19 -15.93 -15.51
C PHE A 582 -17.67 -14.79 -14.59
N PRO A 583 -18.72 -14.05 -14.98
CA PRO A 583 -19.37 -13.05 -14.13
C PRO A 583 -20.22 -13.71 -13.03
N SER A 584 -19.58 -14.53 -12.19
CA SER A 584 -20.18 -15.32 -11.12
C SER A 584 -19.98 -14.67 -9.75
N VAL A 585 -20.68 -15.18 -8.75
CA VAL A 585 -20.53 -14.74 -7.36
C VAL A 585 -19.13 -15.03 -6.83
N GLU A 586 -18.57 -16.17 -7.21
CA GLU A 586 -17.29 -16.65 -6.74
C GLU A 586 -16.14 -15.80 -7.33
N GLN A 587 -16.26 -15.43 -8.60
CA GLN A 587 -15.19 -14.74 -9.32
C GLN A 587 -15.36 -13.22 -9.29
N THR A 588 -16.57 -12.68 -9.45
CA THR A 588 -16.87 -11.25 -9.45
C THR A 588 -18.17 -10.93 -8.66
N PRO A 589 -18.16 -11.10 -7.32
CA PRO A 589 -19.34 -10.87 -6.50
C PRO A 589 -19.87 -9.45 -6.67
N GLY A 590 -21.16 -9.32 -6.97
CA GLY A 590 -21.85 -8.04 -7.15
C GLY A 590 -21.48 -7.29 -8.44
N ARG A 591 -20.95 -7.97 -9.46
CA ARG A 591 -20.61 -7.38 -10.76
C ARG A 591 -21.28 -8.15 -11.90
N LEU A 592 -22.35 -7.58 -12.46
CA LEU A 592 -23.20 -8.19 -13.48
C LEU A 592 -23.58 -9.66 -13.16
N ASN A 593 -23.86 -9.99 -11.90
CA ASN A 593 -24.29 -11.34 -11.56
C ASN A 593 -25.77 -11.48 -11.92
N ILE A 594 -26.08 -12.33 -12.91
CA ILE A 594 -27.44 -12.58 -13.40
C ILE A 594 -27.91 -13.94 -12.90
N TYR A 595 -29.12 -13.97 -12.38
CA TYR A 595 -29.77 -15.14 -11.82
C TYR A 595 -31.07 -15.38 -12.59
N ASP A 596 -31.21 -16.60 -13.10
CA ASP A 596 -32.42 -17.03 -13.79
C ASP A 596 -33.49 -17.48 -12.77
N PHE A 597 -34.70 -16.97 -12.95
CA PHE A 597 -35.92 -17.47 -12.32
C PHE A 597 -36.83 -18.05 -13.41
N PRO A 598 -37.83 -18.89 -13.07
CA PRO A 598 -38.67 -19.56 -14.08
C PRO A 598 -39.35 -18.62 -15.09
N ASN A 599 -39.70 -17.39 -14.68
CA ASN A 599 -40.45 -16.44 -15.50
C ASN A 599 -39.76 -15.07 -15.68
N PHE A 600 -38.63 -14.80 -15.02
CA PHE A 600 -37.97 -13.50 -15.03
C PHE A 600 -36.47 -13.68 -14.71
N LYS A 601 -35.69 -12.61 -14.79
CA LYS A 601 -34.28 -12.60 -14.39
C LYS A 601 -34.02 -11.53 -13.35
N VAL A 602 -33.03 -11.77 -12.49
CA VAL A 602 -32.53 -10.80 -11.51
C VAL A 602 -31.05 -10.56 -11.77
N MET A 603 -30.64 -9.30 -11.88
CA MET A 603 -29.24 -8.90 -11.95
C MET A 603 -28.86 -8.09 -10.70
N VAL A 604 -27.68 -8.37 -10.17
CA VAL A 604 -27.06 -7.58 -9.09
C VAL A 604 -25.76 -6.96 -9.59
N ASP A 605 -25.63 -5.64 -9.42
CA ASP A 605 -24.41 -4.90 -9.72
C ASP A 605 -24.15 -3.77 -8.68
N PHE A 606 -22.89 -3.47 -8.37
CA PHE A 606 -22.53 -2.36 -7.46
C PHE A 606 -22.11 -1.06 -8.16
N ALA A 607 -22.62 -0.80 -9.37
CA ALA A 607 -22.61 0.54 -9.96
C ALA A 607 -23.30 1.51 -8.99
N HIS A 608 -22.64 2.61 -8.65
CA HIS A 608 -23.10 3.57 -7.63
C HIS A 608 -22.80 5.03 -7.99
N ASN A 609 -22.25 5.27 -9.18
CA ASN A 609 -21.95 6.59 -9.71
C ASN A 609 -22.51 6.69 -11.15
N PRO A 610 -22.67 7.92 -11.70
CA PRO A 610 -23.30 8.11 -13.01
C PRO A 610 -22.61 7.35 -14.16
N GLU A 611 -21.29 7.24 -14.13
CA GLU A 611 -20.53 6.49 -15.14
C GLU A 611 -20.84 4.99 -15.07
N GLY A 612 -20.92 4.42 -13.86
CA GLY A 612 -21.33 3.04 -13.65
C GLY A 612 -22.77 2.79 -14.13
N PHE A 613 -23.70 3.69 -13.81
CA PHE A 613 -25.09 3.61 -14.27
C PHE A 613 -25.18 3.69 -15.80
N SER A 614 -24.37 4.54 -16.44
CA SER A 614 -24.29 4.63 -17.90
C SER A 614 -23.82 3.32 -18.52
N GLY A 615 -22.80 2.67 -17.94
CA GLY A 615 -22.37 1.33 -18.37
C GLY A 615 -23.47 0.28 -18.23
N ILE A 616 -24.25 0.31 -17.14
CA ILE A 616 -25.40 -0.59 -16.96
C ILE A 616 -26.52 -0.28 -17.95
N ARG A 617 -26.81 0.98 -18.22
CA ARG A 617 -27.79 1.40 -19.23
C ARG A 617 -27.46 0.81 -20.59
N ASP A 618 -26.21 0.93 -21.02
CA ASP A 618 -25.76 0.41 -22.30
C ASP A 618 -25.94 -1.11 -22.36
N PHE A 619 -25.62 -1.82 -21.26
CA PHE A 619 -25.90 -3.25 -21.16
C PHE A 619 -27.41 -3.57 -21.24
N LEU A 620 -28.24 -2.89 -20.46
CA LEU A 620 -29.70 -3.10 -20.43
C LEU A 620 -30.38 -2.74 -21.75
N SER A 621 -29.79 -1.86 -22.56
CA SER A 621 -30.27 -1.58 -23.92
C SER A 621 -30.17 -2.80 -24.85
N SER A 622 -29.22 -3.70 -24.57
CA SER A 622 -29.01 -4.95 -25.31
C SER A 622 -29.87 -6.12 -24.81
N ILE A 623 -30.58 -5.94 -23.69
CA ILE A 623 -31.46 -6.93 -23.09
C ILE A 623 -32.87 -6.77 -23.64
N ASP A 624 -33.33 -7.83 -24.30
CA ASP A 624 -34.72 -7.98 -24.73
C ASP A 624 -35.59 -8.40 -23.54
N SER A 625 -36.30 -7.43 -22.97
CA SER A 625 -37.27 -7.65 -21.90
C SER A 625 -38.36 -6.58 -21.99
N PRO A 626 -39.65 -6.97 -21.95
CA PRO A 626 -40.77 -6.02 -22.01
C PRO A 626 -40.97 -5.24 -20.70
N HIS A 627 -40.32 -5.63 -19.61
CA HIS A 627 -40.53 -5.08 -18.28
C HIS A 627 -39.21 -5.04 -17.49
N LYS A 628 -38.61 -3.86 -17.36
CA LYS A 628 -37.38 -3.60 -16.63
C LYS A 628 -37.68 -2.91 -15.30
N ILE A 629 -37.34 -3.57 -14.19
CA ILE A 629 -37.56 -3.06 -12.83
C ILE A 629 -36.20 -2.73 -12.21
N GLY A 630 -36.02 -1.49 -11.76
CA GLY A 630 -34.79 -1.05 -11.11
C GLY A 630 -34.95 -0.92 -9.60
N ILE A 631 -33.98 -1.42 -8.83
CA ILE A 631 -33.86 -1.17 -7.39
C ILE A 631 -32.61 -0.29 -7.19
N ILE A 632 -32.79 0.93 -6.69
CA ILE A 632 -31.73 1.93 -6.61
C ILE A 632 -31.62 2.57 -5.22
N THR A 633 -30.43 3.07 -4.90
CA THR A 633 -30.13 3.94 -3.75
C THR A 633 -29.09 4.97 -4.18
N GLY A 634 -29.04 6.10 -3.48
CA GLY A 634 -27.98 7.09 -3.59
C GLY A 634 -26.96 6.96 -2.46
N THR A 635 -25.82 7.66 -2.63
CA THR A 635 -24.76 7.75 -1.61
C THR A 635 -24.67 9.19 -1.11
N GLY A 636 -24.85 9.43 0.19
CA GLY A 636 -25.07 10.77 0.73
C GLY A 636 -23.85 11.70 0.81
N ASP A 637 -22.63 11.17 0.64
CA ASP A 637 -21.39 11.95 0.56
C ASP A 637 -20.99 12.29 -0.89
N ARG A 638 -21.97 12.30 -1.81
CA ARG A 638 -21.81 12.73 -3.20
C ARG A 638 -22.44 14.10 -3.44
N PRO A 639 -21.95 14.86 -4.44
CA PRO A 639 -22.60 16.09 -4.88
C PRO A 639 -24.05 15.83 -5.31
N ASP A 640 -24.90 16.83 -5.12
CA ASP A 640 -26.33 16.73 -5.41
C ASP A 640 -26.57 16.43 -6.88
N GLU A 641 -25.81 17.06 -7.78
CA GLU A 641 -25.88 16.85 -9.22
C GLU A 641 -25.61 15.39 -9.59
N SER A 642 -24.69 14.72 -8.88
CA SER A 642 -24.39 13.32 -9.13
C SER A 642 -25.57 12.42 -8.74
N ILE A 643 -26.26 12.72 -7.63
CA ILE A 643 -27.42 11.93 -7.19
C ILE A 643 -28.62 12.18 -8.12
N ILE A 644 -28.85 13.42 -8.55
CA ILE A 644 -29.88 13.75 -9.55
C ILE A 644 -29.61 12.97 -10.84
N GLN A 645 -28.37 12.93 -11.32
CA GLN A 645 -28.01 12.19 -12.52
C GLN A 645 -28.25 10.67 -12.40
N LEU A 646 -28.10 10.07 -11.20
CA LEU A 646 -28.49 8.67 -10.97
C LEU A 646 -30.00 8.47 -11.18
N GLY A 647 -30.82 9.42 -10.72
CA GLY A 647 -32.27 9.40 -10.95
C GLY A 647 -32.62 9.49 -12.43
N GLU A 648 -31.98 10.40 -13.17
CA GLU A 648 -32.17 10.56 -14.63
C GLU A 648 -31.83 9.26 -15.39
N LEU A 649 -30.65 8.68 -15.12
CA LEU A 649 -30.22 7.43 -15.73
C LEU A 649 -31.14 6.25 -15.35
N SER A 650 -31.69 6.25 -14.13
CA SER A 650 -32.64 5.21 -13.71
C SER A 650 -33.95 5.28 -14.51
N ALA A 651 -34.45 6.49 -14.76
CA ALA A 651 -35.66 6.71 -15.56
C ALA A 651 -35.45 6.40 -17.05
N GLU A 652 -34.21 6.45 -17.53
CA GLU A 652 -33.83 5.97 -18.87
C GLU A 652 -33.80 4.43 -18.95
N MET A 653 -33.37 3.75 -17.88
CA MET A 653 -33.14 2.31 -17.86
C MET A 653 -34.39 1.46 -17.56
N PHE A 654 -35.30 1.97 -16.73
CA PHE A 654 -36.33 1.16 -16.07
C PHE A 654 -37.74 1.65 -16.35
N ASP A 655 -38.67 0.72 -16.54
CA ASP A 655 -40.11 0.99 -16.65
C ASP A 655 -40.72 1.30 -15.27
N HIS A 656 -40.15 0.71 -14.22
CA HIS A 656 -40.54 0.93 -12.83
C HIS A 656 -39.32 0.97 -11.90
N ILE A 657 -39.26 1.99 -11.04
CA ILE A 657 -38.12 2.24 -10.14
C ILE A 657 -38.55 2.10 -8.69
N ILE A 658 -37.84 1.25 -7.96
CA ILE A 658 -37.94 1.07 -6.52
C ILE A 658 -36.76 1.79 -5.88
N ILE A 659 -37.05 2.82 -5.08
CA ILE A 659 -36.05 3.55 -4.30
C ILE A 659 -36.03 2.98 -2.88
N HIS A 660 -34.86 2.53 -2.42
CA HIS A 660 -34.67 2.03 -1.05
C HIS A 660 -33.39 2.58 -0.45
N GLN A 661 -33.52 3.47 0.55
CA GLN A 661 -32.41 4.26 1.11
C GLN A 661 -32.14 3.93 2.59
N ALA A 662 -31.81 2.67 2.88
CA ALA A 662 -31.50 2.22 4.25
C ALA A 662 -30.01 2.39 4.65
N LYS A 663 -29.11 2.52 3.67
CA LYS A 663 -27.64 2.55 3.88
C LYS A 663 -27.00 3.77 3.23
N PHE A 664 -25.68 3.89 3.40
CA PHE A 664 -24.83 4.87 2.69
C PHE A 664 -25.25 6.33 2.87
N LEU A 665 -25.90 6.65 3.99
CA LEU A 665 -26.35 7.99 4.35
C LEU A 665 -25.19 8.99 4.47
N ARG A 666 -24.07 8.56 5.07
CA ARG A 666 -22.80 9.30 5.15
C ARG A 666 -22.95 10.78 5.51
N GLY A 667 -23.80 11.07 6.50
CA GLY A 667 -24.04 12.43 7.00
C GLY A 667 -25.23 13.16 6.37
N ARG A 668 -25.85 12.61 5.33
CA ARG A 668 -27.08 13.12 4.71
C ARG A 668 -28.30 12.30 5.14
N SER A 669 -29.47 12.93 5.27
CA SER A 669 -30.70 12.20 5.60
C SER A 669 -31.18 11.34 4.42
N ALA A 670 -31.87 10.24 4.71
CA ALA A 670 -32.43 9.36 3.68
C ALA A 670 -33.39 10.14 2.75
N ASN A 671 -34.30 10.93 3.32
CA ASN A 671 -35.24 11.74 2.55
C ASN A 671 -34.53 12.71 1.61
N ALA A 672 -33.47 13.40 2.05
CA ALA A 672 -32.75 14.32 1.17
C ALA A 672 -32.09 13.61 -0.02
N ILE A 673 -31.63 12.37 0.14
CA ILE A 673 -31.10 11.58 -0.98
C ILE A 673 -32.23 11.14 -1.91
N VAL A 674 -33.34 10.66 -1.34
CA VAL A 674 -34.53 10.20 -2.08
C VAL A 674 -35.12 11.34 -2.90
N ASP A 675 -35.25 12.53 -2.33
CA ASP A 675 -35.78 13.71 -3.01
C ASP A 675 -34.94 14.09 -4.24
N LEU A 676 -33.61 14.00 -4.14
CA LEU A 676 -32.71 14.24 -5.27
C LEU A 676 -32.81 13.17 -6.37
N LEU A 677 -32.95 11.89 -5.98
CA LEU A 677 -33.20 10.81 -6.94
C LEU A 677 -34.52 11.01 -7.67
N ILE A 678 -35.60 11.34 -6.94
CA ILE A 678 -36.92 11.62 -7.49
C ILE A 678 -36.86 12.82 -8.43
N GLN A 679 -36.15 13.89 -8.04
CA GLN A 679 -35.95 15.05 -8.90
C GLN A 679 -35.31 14.64 -10.24
N GLY A 680 -34.27 13.81 -10.21
CA GLY A 680 -33.65 13.29 -11.44
C GLY A 680 -34.61 12.45 -12.29
N ILE A 681 -35.37 11.55 -11.67
CA ILE A 681 -36.37 10.73 -12.37
C ILE A 681 -37.40 11.62 -13.07
N GLN A 682 -37.92 12.63 -12.37
CA GLN A 682 -38.91 13.57 -12.90
C GLN A 682 -38.34 14.48 -13.98
N ASN A 683 -37.08 14.92 -13.86
CA ASN A 683 -36.41 15.72 -14.88
C ASN A 683 -36.34 14.98 -16.23
N PHE A 684 -36.02 13.69 -16.19
CA PHE A 684 -35.88 12.86 -17.39
C PHE A 684 -37.24 12.40 -17.93
N ASN A 685 -38.08 11.83 -17.08
CA ASN A 685 -39.39 11.32 -17.46
C ASN A 685 -40.43 11.53 -16.32
N PRO A 686 -41.23 12.62 -16.38
CA PRO A 686 -42.29 12.90 -15.38
C PRO A 686 -43.36 11.80 -15.26
N SER A 687 -43.49 10.93 -16.26
CA SER A 687 -44.45 9.83 -16.28
C SER A 687 -43.85 8.48 -15.85
N CYS A 688 -42.56 8.43 -15.52
CA CYS A 688 -41.89 7.22 -15.04
C CYS A 688 -42.55 6.74 -13.74
N SER A 689 -42.79 5.43 -13.64
CA SER A 689 -43.35 4.84 -12.43
C SER A 689 -42.24 4.65 -11.41
N TYR A 690 -42.40 5.21 -10.20
CA TYR A 690 -41.46 5.00 -9.11
C TYR A 690 -42.17 4.91 -7.75
N GLU A 691 -41.56 4.23 -6.80
CA GLU A 691 -41.99 4.20 -5.40
C GLU A 691 -40.81 4.17 -4.42
N PHE A 692 -41.01 4.77 -3.25
CA PHE A 692 -40.04 4.71 -2.14
C PHE A 692 -40.48 3.64 -1.14
N LEU A 693 -39.64 2.61 -0.95
CA LEU A 693 -39.90 1.52 -0.03
C LEU A 693 -39.32 1.81 1.37
N PRO A 694 -40.15 1.75 2.43
CA PRO A 694 -39.68 1.84 3.81
C PRO A 694 -38.71 0.73 4.20
N ASP A 695 -37.84 1.00 5.18
CA ASP A 695 -36.76 0.10 5.63
C ASP A 695 -37.21 -1.30 6.09
N HIS A 696 -38.45 -1.45 6.52
CA HIS A 696 -38.99 -2.75 6.98
C HIS A 696 -39.45 -3.67 5.84
N ILE A 697 -39.47 -3.18 4.60
CA ILE A 697 -39.81 -3.95 3.41
C ILE A 697 -38.51 -4.35 2.70
N GLU A 698 -38.34 -5.64 2.45
CA GLU A 698 -37.18 -6.14 1.71
C GLU A 698 -37.40 -5.85 0.19
N PRO A 699 -36.57 -4.98 -0.42
CA PRO A 699 -36.83 -4.47 -1.76
C PRO A 699 -36.77 -5.53 -2.86
N LEU A 700 -35.90 -6.54 -2.75
CA LEU A 700 -35.83 -7.60 -3.75
C LEU A 700 -37.08 -8.49 -3.73
N GLN A 701 -37.56 -8.87 -2.54
CA GLN A 701 -38.80 -9.62 -2.37
C GLN A 701 -39.98 -8.90 -3.01
N TYR A 702 -40.03 -7.59 -2.79
CA TYR A 702 -41.09 -6.75 -3.31
C TYR A 702 -41.02 -6.66 -4.85
N ALA A 703 -39.83 -6.42 -5.41
CA ALA A 703 -39.62 -6.44 -6.86
C ALA A 703 -39.99 -7.79 -7.50
N ILE A 704 -39.65 -8.91 -6.86
CA ILE A 704 -40.01 -10.26 -7.32
C ILE A 704 -41.54 -10.46 -7.35
N LYS A 705 -42.29 -9.88 -6.39
CA LYS A 705 -43.76 -9.94 -6.39
C LYS A 705 -44.38 -9.11 -7.52
N LEU A 706 -43.73 -8.04 -7.94
CA LEU A 706 -44.15 -7.22 -9.08
C LEU A 706 -43.77 -7.83 -10.44
N ALA A 707 -42.81 -8.76 -10.46
CA ALA A 707 -42.27 -9.34 -11.66
C ALA A 707 -43.37 -10.00 -12.52
N LYS A 708 -43.45 -9.56 -13.77
CA LYS A 708 -44.28 -10.21 -14.79
C LYS A 708 -43.43 -11.24 -15.53
N LYS A 709 -44.08 -12.02 -16.39
CA LYS A 709 -43.35 -12.90 -17.31
C LYS A 709 -42.39 -12.06 -18.16
N ASP A 710 -41.18 -12.58 -18.34
CA ASP A 710 -40.07 -11.99 -19.09
C ASP A 710 -39.53 -10.68 -18.50
N SER A 711 -39.86 -10.37 -17.23
CA SER A 711 -39.28 -9.23 -16.51
C SER A 711 -37.76 -9.37 -16.30
N PHE A 712 -37.07 -8.24 -16.28
CA PHE A 712 -35.67 -8.12 -15.91
C PHE A 712 -35.52 -7.15 -14.73
N ILE A 713 -35.21 -7.71 -13.56
CA ILE A 713 -35.03 -6.95 -12.32
C ILE A 713 -33.54 -6.63 -12.17
N THR A 714 -33.19 -5.40 -11.87
CA THR A 714 -31.81 -4.96 -11.66
C THR A 714 -31.67 -4.27 -10.31
N ALA A 715 -30.81 -4.79 -9.44
CA ALA A 715 -30.43 -4.15 -8.19
C ALA A 715 -29.05 -3.49 -8.32
N LEU A 716 -28.99 -2.18 -8.09
CA LEU A 716 -27.77 -1.36 -8.18
C LEU A 716 -27.26 -0.93 -6.80
N SER A 717 -26.10 -0.25 -6.75
CA SER A 717 -25.63 0.52 -5.59
C SER A 717 -25.51 -0.23 -4.25
N ASP A 718 -25.35 -1.55 -4.27
CA ASP A 718 -25.29 -2.38 -3.04
C ASP A 718 -26.51 -2.17 -2.11
N VAL A 719 -27.68 -1.94 -2.71
CA VAL A 719 -28.95 -1.69 -1.99
C VAL A 719 -29.33 -2.89 -1.12
N LEU A 720 -28.95 -4.09 -1.54
CA LEU A 720 -29.40 -5.35 -0.94
C LEU A 720 -28.48 -5.79 0.21
N ASN A 721 -29.08 -6.30 1.28
CA ASN A 721 -28.33 -7.01 2.32
C ASN A 721 -28.05 -8.44 1.87
N ASN A 722 -26.78 -8.83 1.79
CA ASN A 722 -26.36 -10.17 1.35
C ASN A 722 -27.13 -10.66 0.09
N PRO A 723 -27.10 -9.89 -1.02
CA PRO A 723 -27.95 -10.13 -2.20
C PRO A 723 -27.90 -11.57 -2.69
N ILE A 724 -26.71 -12.17 -2.63
CA ILE A 724 -26.45 -13.54 -3.07
C ILE A 724 -27.23 -14.57 -2.25
N GLU A 725 -27.15 -14.50 -0.92
CA GLU A 725 -27.83 -15.45 -0.03
C GLU A 725 -29.35 -15.33 -0.19
N LEU A 726 -29.82 -14.09 -0.27
CA LEU A 726 -31.22 -13.75 -0.44
C LEU A 726 -31.79 -14.28 -1.76
N ILE A 727 -31.06 -14.09 -2.87
CA ILE A 727 -31.47 -14.62 -4.18
C ILE A 727 -31.50 -16.15 -4.16
N LYS A 728 -30.51 -16.81 -3.55
CA LYS A 728 -30.51 -18.28 -3.42
C LYS A 728 -31.72 -18.79 -2.65
N GLN A 729 -32.04 -18.17 -1.51
CA GLN A 729 -33.24 -18.49 -0.72
C GLN A 729 -34.53 -18.30 -1.53
N TYR A 730 -34.61 -17.23 -2.32
CA TYR A 730 -35.76 -16.99 -3.19
C TYR A 730 -35.83 -17.99 -4.34
N GLN A 731 -34.72 -18.38 -4.95
CA GLN A 731 -34.71 -19.45 -5.95
C GLN A 731 -35.21 -20.76 -5.34
N GLU A 732 -34.66 -21.19 -4.20
CA GLU A 732 -35.07 -22.42 -3.50
C GLU A 732 -36.58 -22.43 -3.21
N SER A 733 -37.09 -21.37 -2.58
CA SER A 733 -38.54 -21.27 -2.27
C SER A 733 -39.43 -21.20 -3.52
N TYR A 734 -38.98 -20.59 -4.63
CA TYR A 734 -39.73 -20.57 -5.89
C TYR A 734 -39.76 -21.93 -6.59
N PHE A 735 -38.71 -22.74 -6.43
CA PHE A 735 -38.62 -24.08 -6.98
C PHE A 735 -39.35 -25.13 -6.12
N GLU A 736 -39.47 -24.92 -4.80
CA GLU A 736 -40.26 -25.78 -3.89
C GLU A 736 -41.78 -25.62 -4.01
N LEU A 737 -42.28 -24.50 -4.55
CA LEU A 737 -43.71 -24.22 -4.74
C LEU A 737 -44.30 -24.85 -6.02
N LYS A 738 -43.64 -25.84 -6.62
CA LYS A 738 -44.11 -26.58 -7.81
C LYS A 738 -44.20 -28.08 -7.59
#